data_AF-A0A7W1G0V1-F1
#
_entry.id   AF-A0A7W1G0V1-F1
#
_cell.length_a   1.000
_cell.length_b   1.000
_cell.length_c   1.000
_cell.angle_alpha   90.00
_cell.angle_beta   90.00
_cell.angle_gamma   90.00
#
_symmetry.space_group_name_H-M   'P 1'
#
loop_
_entity.id
_entity.type
_entity.pdbx_description
1 polymer ?
#
loop_
_entity_poly.entity_id
_entity_poly.type
_entity_poly.pdbx_seq_one_letter_code
_entity_poly.pdbx_strand_id
1 'polypeptide(L)'
;GYNYPDVSLPTDNYRKKRERRSQPLTLLTKSELANYGLQGVNANSYSGAPGYHIAEITTLKNDGTRYVYGLAAYNKTQEEVTFAVGKTIDNKEGRVFDPLTGLVTYNPNVDNSTGNKCGIDNYFSNTKMPAFAHSYMLTAVLSPDYVDSDYDGTTPATITATKGPSDGDIGNYTKFIYGTKVADYNWRVPVGTNQATFNEGLMSDETDDKANYLFGQKDLLYLTSIETKNYIAIFTLEDRKDGYGVADKNGKLATANPMKLLRKISLYAKRDYKANPTTAIVIKEVNFEYDYSLCPKTPNNINYSAASNNGKLTLKKIYFSYQKSNKARLSPYMFTYNSSTVNPDYKANPDYNIKGYDRWGNYKPLVTYGVPTAEFPYVDQDQTNADLYSQAWSLKEIYLPSGGKVKVDYESDDYAYVQDKQAGQMFKVVGVKARTDITFNNLPSFGAPIDLNPSPGVSGGTRLIIKLQKTITPGATANATYVSQYLSGIQNFYFRFLMDIRFGKKEYVSGYVTKDDIDFSNCTVDATGNYGSIAIKNTRSNDNTGTYICPITKAAIQFGRLNMPRVVYSSSDVDNTMSNGSFSKDLVVALINSNFYKTISEAIKGPNESLYTQGVGKNAIMGQSWLRLNNPIKKKLGGGCRVKKIAISDEWDGTGIVENTGYSYGQEYFYTMPDGTSSGVASYEPQLGGDENPWKKPVFFSTDRLLAPDDKH
;
A
#
# COMPACT_ATOMS: atom_id res chain seq x y z
N GLY A 1 -4.42 54.70 5.14
CA GLY A 1 -4.36 53.34 5.69
C GLY A 1 -5.68 52.68 5.43
N TYR A 2 -5.71 51.59 4.67
CA TYR A 2 -6.91 50.78 4.52
C TYR A 2 -6.89 49.72 5.62
N ASN A 3 -7.83 49.83 6.56
CA ASN A 3 -8.09 48.80 7.57
C ASN A 3 -8.60 47.55 6.83
N TYR A 4 -7.75 46.55 6.68
CA TYR A 4 -8.24 45.20 6.47
C TYR A 4 -8.97 44.79 7.76
N PRO A 5 -10.21 44.29 7.69
CA PRO A 5 -10.84 43.69 8.84
C PRO A 5 -9.95 42.54 9.28
N ASP A 6 -9.52 42.59 10.54
CA ASP A 6 -8.81 41.53 11.21
C ASP A 6 -9.72 40.30 11.15
N VAL A 7 -9.48 39.41 10.19
CA VAL A 7 -10.16 38.12 10.14
C VAL A 7 -9.53 37.32 11.27
N SER A 8 -9.99 37.57 12.50
CA SER A 8 -9.59 36.80 13.65
C SER A 8 -9.89 35.34 13.34
N LEU A 9 -8.85 34.55 13.11
CA LEU A 9 -8.99 33.10 13.08
C LEU A 9 -9.64 32.72 14.41
N PRO A 10 -10.79 32.03 14.40
CA PRO A 10 -11.45 31.63 15.64
C PRO A 10 -10.43 30.94 16.53
N THR A 11 -10.36 31.37 17.80
CA THR A 11 -9.49 30.74 18.81
C THR A 11 -9.80 29.25 18.98
N ASP A 12 -10.99 28.83 18.55
CA ASP A 12 -11.41 27.44 18.48
C ASP A 12 -11.98 27.10 17.09
N ASN A 13 -11.19 26.43 16.26
CA ASN A 13 -11.57 25.92 14.94
C ASN A 13 -12.08 24.47 15.00
N TYR A 14 -12.45 23.97 16.18
CA TYR A 14 -12.92 22.61 16.38
C TYR A 14 -14.33 22.41 15.80
N ARG A 15 -14.41 21.72 14.66
CA ARG A 15 -15.69 21.38 14.01
C ARG A 15 -16.43 20.31 14.80
N LYS A 16 -17.53 20.68 15.47
CA LYS A 16 -18.39 19.75 16.22
C LYS A 16 -19.16 18.75 15.32
N LYS A 17 -19.34 19.05 14.03
CA LYS A 17 -20.00 18.18 13.05
C LYS A 17 -19.35 18.33 11.67
N ARG A 18 -19.31 17.24 10.90
CA ARG A 18 -18.89 17.28 9.49
C ARG A 18 -19.98 17.97 8.65
N GLU A 19 -19.58 18.88 7.78
CA GLU A 19 -20.50 19.47 6.80
C GLU A 19 -21.00 18.41 5.82
N ARG A 20 -22.32 18.29 5.68
CA ARG A 20 -22.93 17.45 4.65
C ARG A 20 -22.87 18.20 3.32
N ARG A 21 -22.25 17.62 2.32
CA ARG A 21 -22.22 18.14 0.94
C ARG A 21 -22.84 17.10 0.02
N SER A 22 -23.86 17.49 -0.73
CA SER A 22 -24.46 16.67 -1.80
C SER A 22 -24.19 17.35 -3.13
N GLN A 23 -23.56 16.65 -4.07
CA GLN A 23 -23.31 17.16 -5.42
C GLN A 23 -23.95 16.20 -6.42
N PRO A 24 -24.97 16.61 -7.18
CA PRO A 24 -25.52 15.79 -8.24
C PRO A 24 -24.50 15.59 -9.37
N LEU A 25 -24.51 14.40 -9.93
CA LEU A 25 -23.62 13.96 -10.99
C LEU A 25 -24.46 13.35 -12.12
N THR A 26 -24.17 13.76 -13.36
CA THR A 26 -24.82 13.27 -14.58
C THR A 26 -23.79 12.59 -15.46
N LEU A 27 -24.17 11.47 -16.06
CA LEU A 27 -23.31 10.65 -16.92
C LEU A 27 -23.91 10.59 -18.32
N LEU A 28 -23.07 10.73 -19.34
CA LEU A 28 -23.46 10.50 -20.74
C LEU A 28 -22.57 9.43 -21.35
N THR A 29 -23.18 8.51 -22.08
CA THR A 29 -22.45 7.52 -22.88
C THR A 29 -21.90 8.14 -24.17
N LYS A 30 -20.96 7.46 -24.82
CA LYS A 30 -20.41 7.87 -26.12
C LYS A 30 -21.50 8.03 -27.18
N SER A 31 -22.50 7.14 -27.19
CA SER A 31 -23.64 7.22 -28.12
C SER A 31 -24.54 8.43 -27.86
N GLU A 32 -24.65 8.87 -26.60
CA GLU A 32 -25.46 10.03 -26.20
C GLU A 32 -24.71 11.36 -26.37
N LEU A 33 -23.38 11.35 -26.34
CA LEU A 33 -22.54 12.55 -26.33
C LEU A 33 -22.80 13.47 -27.54
N ALA A 34 -23.04 12.90 -28.72
CA ALA A 34 -23.32 13.69 -29.93
C ALA A 34 -24.54 14.62 -29.74
N ASN A 35 -25.58 14.11 -29.07
CA ASN A 35 -26.83 14.84 -28.88
C ASN A 35 -26.77 15.70 -27.61
N TYR A 36 -26.33 15.13 -26.48
CA TYR A 36 -26.51 15.74 -25.16
C TYR A 36 -25.21 16.29 -24.52
N GLY A 37 -24.04 15.94 -25.05
CA GLY A 37 -22.76 16.37 -24.48
C GLY A 37 -22.50 17.86 -24.67
N LEU A 38 -21.74 18.46 -23.76
CA LEU A 38 -21.30 19.86 -23.86
C LEU A 38 -20.49 20.11 -25.13
N GLN A 39 -19.69 19.12 -25.53
CA GLN A 39 -18.92 19.13 -26.78
C GLN A 39 -19.22 17.87 -27.58
N GLY A 40 -19.02 17.93 -28.90
CA GLY A 40 -19.16 16.77 -29.77
C GLY A 40 -18.14 15.66 -29.45
N VAL A 41 -18.34 14.47 -30.04
CA VAL A 41 -17.44 13.33 -29.86
C VAL A 41 -16.03 13.67 -30.37
N ASN A 42 -15.04 13.62 -29.47
CA ASN A 42 -13.64 13.75 -29.86
C ASN A 42 -13.16 12.48 -30.58
N ALA A 43 -13.15 12.48 -31.91
CA ALA A 43 -12.80 11.33 -32.73
C ALA A 43 -11.42 10.72 -32.38
N ASN A 44 -10.45 11.54 -31.95
CA ASN A 44 -9.08 11.10 -31.65
C ASN A 44 -8.94 10.39 -30.28
N SER A 45 -9.90 10.57 -29.38
CA SER A 45 -9.88 9.98 -28.03
C SER A 45 -10.81 8.79 -27.85
N TYR A 46 -11.83 8.64 -28.71
CA TYR A 46 -12.80 7.53 -28.64
C TYR A 46 -12.66 6.50 -29.78
N SER A 47 -11.55 6.52 -30.54
CA SER A 47 -11.29 5.54 -31.59
C SER A 47 -11.26 4.12 -31.00
N GLY A 48 -12.24 3.28 -31.38
CA GLY A 48 -12.38 1.90 -30.88
C GLY A 48 -13.18 1.74 -29.58
N ALA A 49 -13.62 2.82 -28.92
CA ALA A 49 -14.45 2.72 -27.72
C ALA A 49 -15.91 2.33 -28.06
N PRO A 50 -16.52 1.34 -27.37
CA PRO A 50 -17.94 1.01 -27.50
C PRO A 50 -18.86 2.20 -27.19
N GLY A 51 -20.03 2.24 -27.85
CA GLY A 51 -21.01 3.32 -27.69
C GLY A 51 -21.58 3.47 -26.27
N TYR A 52 -21.65 2.37 -25.51
CA TYR A 52 -22.16 2.34 -24.14
C TYR A 52 -21.14 2.79 -23.08
N HIS A 53 -19.89 3.06 -23.45
CA HIS A 53 -18.91 3.59 -22.51
C HIS A 53 -19.28 5.00 -22.10
N ILE A 54 -19.08 5.33 -20.81
CA ILE A 54 -19.20 6.70 -20.32
C ILE A 54 -18.18 7.57 -21.07
N ALA A 55 -18.65 8.71 -21.56
CA ALA A 55 -17.86 9.66 -22.31
C ALA A 55 -17.78 11.03 -21.62
N GLU A 56 -18.85 11.45 -20.94
CA GLU A 56 -18.89 12.70 -20.20
C GLU A 56 -19.47 12.50 -18.81
N ILE A 57 -18.83 13.15 -17.83
CA ILE A 57 -19.31 13.24 -16.45
C ILE A 57 -19.47 14.72 -16.12
N THR A 58 -20.66 15.14 -15.70
CA THR A 58 -20.93 16.52 -15.29
C THR A 58 -21.31 16.57 -13.83
N THR A 59 -20.64 17.42 -13.05
CA THR A 59 -20.96 17.66 -11.64
C THR A 59 -21.44 19.08 -11.44
N LEU A 60 -22.54 19.23 -10.70
CA LEU A 60 -23.11 20.53 -10.36
C LEU A 60 -22.83 20.83 -8.88
N LYS A 61 -22.17 21.94 -8.62
CA LYS A 61 -21.87 22.41 -7.27
C LYS A 61 -23.05 23.19 -6.68
N ASN A 62 -23.02 23.35 -5.35
CA ASN A 62 -24.02 24.14 -4.61
C ASN A 62 -24.07 25.62 -5.02
N ASP A 63 -22.97 26.14 -5.58
CA ASP A 63 -22.90 27.51 -6.11
C ASP A 63 -23.44 27.64 -7.55
N GLY A 64 -23.93 26.54 -8.15
CA GLY A 64 -24.42 26.49 -9.53
C GLY A 64 -23.34 26.26 -10.59
N THR A 65 -22.06 26.21 -10.21
CA THR A 65 -20.96 25.96 -11.14
C THR A 65 -21.00 24.52 -11.62
N ARG A 66 -20.84 24.30 -12.93
CA ARG A 66 -20.76 22.97 -13.55
C ARG A 66 -19.33 22.62 -13.90
N TYR A 67 -18.87 21.45 -13.48
CA TYR A 67 -17.59 20.88 -13.90
C TYR A 67 -17.89 19.76 -14.89
N VAL A 68 -17.33 19.86 -16.09
CA VAL A 68 -17.59 18.92 -17.17
C VAL A 68 -16.31 18.16 -17.49
N TYR A 69 -16.37 16.85 -17.35
CA TYR A 69 -15.29 15.92 -17.65
C TYR A 69 -15.64 15.17 -18.95
N GLY A 70 -15.46 15.83 -20.10
CA GLY A 70 -15.92 15.36 -21.40
C GLY A 70 -14.88 14.61 -22.25
N LEU A 71 -13.75 14.21 -21.66
CA LEU A 71 -12.67 13.55 -22.41
C LEU A 71 -12.09 12.37 -21.63
N ALA A 72 -12.38 11.15 -22.08
CA ALA A 72 -11.86 9.93 -21.48
C ALA A 72 -10.47 9.54 -22.04
N ALA A 73 -9.52 9.27 -21.16
CA ALA A 73 -8.26 8.62 -21.50
C ALA A 73 -8.39 7.10 -21.35
N TYR A 74 -7.95 6.35 -22.36
CA TYR A 74 -8.19 4.92 -22.47
C TYR A 74 -6.95 4.07 -22.16
N ASN A 75 -7.18 2.99 -21.44
CA ASN A 75 -6.30 1.83 -21.42
C ASN A 75 -6.79 0.92 -22.55
N LYS A 76 -5.93 0.58 -23.50
CA LYS A 76 -6.27 -0.22 -24.68
C LYS A 76 -6.24 -1.71 -24.37
N THR A 77 -5.31 -2.13 -23.52
CA THR A 77 -5.20 -3.51 -23.04
C THR A 77 -4.54 -3.54 -21.68
N GLN A 78 -4.94 -4.51 -20.86
CA GLN A 78 -4.24 -4.89 -19.64
C GLN A 78 -4.15 -6.41 -19.59
N GLU A 79 -2.96 -6.93 -19.28
CA GLU A 79 -2.66 -8.34 -19.14
C GLU A 79 -2.15 -8.59 -17.73
N GLU A 80 -2.75 -9.56 -17.07
CA GLU A 80 -2.37 -10.05 -15.76
C GLU A 80 -1.83 -11.46 -15.93
N VAL A 81 -0.51 -11.61 -15.79
CA VAL A 81 0.18 -12.86 -16.08
C VAL A 81 0.72 -13.44 -14.79
N THR A 82 0.35 -14.69 -14.51
CA THR A 82 0.87 -15.47 -13.38
C THR A 82 1.39 -16.81 -13.88
N PHE A 83 2.56 -17.22 -13.42
CA PHE A 83 3.18 -18.48 -13.85
C PHE A 83 4.02 -19.10 -12.73
N ALA A 84 4.16 -20.43 -12.74
CA ALA A 84 5.00 -21.14 -11.81
C ALA A 84 6.49 -20.85 -12.06
N VAL A 85 7.24 -20.67 -10.98
CA VAL A 85 8.70 -20.45 -10.98
C VAL A 85 9.44 -21.39 -10.03
N GLY A 86 8.70 -22.16 -9.24
CA GLY A 86 9.25 -23.11 -8.28
C GLY A 86 10.01 -24.28 -8.89
N LYS A 87 10.55 -25.11 -8.00
CA LYS A 87 11.18 -26.40 -8.35
C LYS A 87 10.19 -27.35 -9.00
N THR A 88 10.69 -28.21 -9.88
CA THR A 88 9.84 -29.27 -10.44
C THR A 88 9.70 -30.43 -9.46
N ILE A 89 8.75 -31.33 -9.71
CA ILE A 89 8.57 -32.55 -8.91
C ILE A 89 9.80 -33.48 -8.92
N ASP A 90 10.61 -33.43 -9.99
CA ASP A 90 11.88 -34.16 -10.11
C ASP A 90 13.05 -33.44 -9.41
N ASN A 91 12.74 -32.48 -8.54
CA ASN A 91 13.69 -31.66 -7.80
C ASN A 91 14.66 -30.87 -8.71
N LYS A 92 14.23 -30.53 -9.93
CA LYS A 92 15.01 -29.61 -10.79
C LYS A 92 14.81 -28.19 -10.28
N GLU A 93 15.91 -27.46 -10.22
CA GLU A 93 15.94 -26.08 -9.76
C GLU A 93 14.96 -25.19 -10.53
N GLY A 94 14.22 -24.38 -9.77
CA GLY A 94 13.31 -23.36 -10.28
C GLY A 94 14.05 -22.09 -10.71
N ARG A 95 13.36 -20.95 -10.67
CA ARG A 95 13.97 -19.64 -10.88
C ARG A 95 14.44 -19.05 -9.56
N VAL A 96 15.65 -18.50 -9.58
CA VAL A 96 16.22 -17.81 -8.42
C VAL A 96 15.49 -16.48 -8.22
N PHE A 97 14.91 -16.31 -7.03
CA PHE A 97 14.35 -15.04 -6.59
C PHE A 97 15.37 -14.28 -5.73
N ASP A 98 15.25 -12.95 -5.73
CA ASP A 98 16.03 -12.07 -4.86
C ASP A 98 15.15 -11.65 -3.67
N PRO A 99 15.49 -12.05 -2.42
CA PRO A 99 14.69 -11.72 -1.24
C PRO A 99 14.68 -10.22 -0.89
N LEU A 100 15.69 -9.45 -1.32
CA LEU A 100 15.77 -8.02 -1.04
C LEU A 100 14.87 -7.19 -1.95
N THR A 101 14.69 -7.64 -3.19
CA THR A 101 13.81 -6.97 -4.15
C THR A 101 12.46 -7.69 -4.29
N GLY A 102 12.34 -8.94 -3.86
CA GLY A 102 11.16 -9.77 -4.09
C GLY A 102 10.86 -9.98 -5.58
N LEU A 103 11.90 -9.95 -6.41
CA LEU A 103 11.82 -10.14 -7.86
C LEU A 103 12.44 -11.48 -8.24
N VAL A 104 11.88 -12.11 -9.27
CA VAL A 104 12.40 -13.33 -9.86
C VAL A 104 12.69 -13.09 -11.34
N THR A 105 13.82 -13.60 -11.80
CA THR A 105 14.20 -13.52 -13.22
C THR A 105 13.70 -14.77 -13.94
N TYR A 106 12.94 -14.57 -15.01
CA TYR A 106 12.30 -15.66 -15.76
C TYR A 106 12.80 -15.71 -17.20
N ASN A 107 12.56 -16.85 -17.88
CA ASN A 107 12.85 -17.03 -19.29
C ASN A 107 11.65 -16.58 -20.14
N PRO A 108 11.79 -15.52 -20.95
CA PRO A 108 10.68 -14.98 -21.73
C PRO A 108 10.22 -15.97 -22.81
N ASN A 109 8.91 -16.01 -23.04
CA ASN A 109 8.19 -16.93 -23.93
C ASN A 109 8.29 -18.42 -23.54
N VAL A 110 8.97 -18.76 -22.45
CA VAL A 110 9.05 -20.12 -21.91
C VAL A 110 8.26 -20.20 -20.60
N ASP A 111 8.67 -19.46 -19.59
CA ASP A 111 8.03 -19.54 -18.26
C ASP A 111 6.70 -18.78 -18.25
N ASN A 112 6.65 -17.63 -18.94
CA ASN A 112 5.44 -16.83 -19.09
C ASN A 112 4.60 -17.25 -20.32
N SER A 113 4.51 -18.54 -20.59
CA SER A 113 3.69 -19.11 -21.67
C SER A 113 3.10 -20.47 -21.29
N THR A 114 2.28 -21.02 -22.17
CA THR A 114 1.76 -22.40 -22.04
C THR A 114 2.86 -23.47 -22.14
N GLY A 115 4.10 -23.09 -22.45
CA GLY A 115 5.27 -23.97 -22.48
C GLY A 115 6.03 -24.05 -21.16
N ASN A 116 5.51 -23.46 -20.08
CA ASN A 116 6.14 -23.47 -18.77
C ASN A 116 6.37 -24.91 -18.29
N LYS A 117 7.53 -25.16 -17.67
CA LYS A 117 7.93 -26.45 -17.09
C LYS A 117 8.38 -26.34 -15.63
N CYS A 118 8.26 -25.15 -15.04
CA CYS A 118 8.60 -24.89 -13.65
C CYS A 118 7.42 -25.21 -12.72
N GLY A 119 7.74 -25.45 -11.44
CA GLY A 119 6.75 -25.84 -10.44
C GLY A 119 6.21 -27.26 -10.61
N ILE A 120 5.36 -27.67 -9.68
CA ILE A 120 4.67 -28.96 -9.71
C ILE A 120 3.53 -29.00 -10.76
N ASP A 121 2.89 -27.87 -11.01
CA ASP A 121 1.68 -27.73 -11.81
C ASP A 121 1.92 -27.15 -13.22
N ASN A 122 3.17 -26.75 -13.53
CA ASN A 122 3.53 -26.04 -14.76
C ASN A 122 2.62 -24.82 -15.02
N TYR A 123 2.17 -24.16 -13.95
CA TYR A 123 1.09 -23.17 -14.03
C TYR A 123 1.44 -22.02 -14.96
N PHE A 124 0.45 -21.64 -15.77
CA PHE A 124 0.43 -20.41 -16.53
C PHE A 124 -1.01 -19.93 -16.66
N SER A 125 -1.24 -18.66 -16.31
CA SER A 125 -2.50 -17.98 -16.51
C SER A 125 -2.24 -16.57 -17.01
N ASN A 126 -2.98 -16.17 -18.04
CA ASN A 126 -2.99 -14.81 -18.57
C ASN A 126 -4.43 -14.34 -18.70
N THR A 127 -4.79 -13.31 -17.95
CA THR A 127 -6.09 -12.65 -18.07
C THR A 127 -5.91 -11.34 -18.81
N LYS A 128 -6.60 -11.19 -19.94
CA LYS A 128 -6.58 -9.98 -20.76
C LYS A 128 -7.86 -9.18 -20.58
N MET A 129 -7.76 -8.00 -19.98
CA MET A 129 -8.86 -7.05 -19.87
C MET A 129 -8.91 -6.18 -21.14
N PRO A 130 -10.09 -6.05 -21.78
CA PRO A 130 -10.28 -5.22 -22.97
C PRO A 130 -10.17 -3.73 -22.65
N ALA A 131 -10.29 -2.88 -23.67
CA ALA A 131 -10.12 -1.44 -23.50
C ALA A 131 -11.16 -0.82 -22.55
N PHE A 132 -10.71 0.05 -21.64
CA PHE A 132 -11.56 0.79 -20.69
C PHE A 132 -11.03 2.20 -20.42
N ALA A 133 -11.90 3.12 -20.00
CA ALA A 133 -11.51 4.47 -19.61
C ALA A 133 -10.85 4.45 -18.22
N HIS A 134 -9.59 4.90 -18.13
CA HIS A 134 -8.85 4.95 -16.86
C HIS A 134 -8.93 6.30 -16.17
N SER A 135 -9.30 7.37 -16.88
CA SER A 135 -9.45 8.72 -16.34
C SER A 135 -10.35 9.58 -17.22
N TYR A 136 -11.10 10.50 -16.60
CA TYR A 136 -11.89 11.52 -17.30
C TYR A 136 -11.26 12.89 -17.04
N MET A 137 -10.85 13.56 -18.11
CA MET A 137 -10.20 14.87 -18.05
C MET A 137 -11.24 15.96 -17.94
N LEU A 138 -10.98 16.96 -17.07
CA LEU A 138 -11.82 18.15 -16.95
C LEU A 138 -11.68 18.96 -18.25
N THR A 139 -12.76 19.10 -19.03
CA THR A 139 -12.77 19.83 -20.31
C THR A 139 -13.35 21.23 -20.18
N ALA A 140 -14.24 21.46 -19.22
CA ALA A 140 -14.79 22.79 -18.95
C ALA A 140 -15.21 22.99 -17.49
N VAL A 141 -15.12 24.24 -17.02
CA VAL A 141 -15.80 24.75 -15.83
C VAL A 141 -16.71 25.89 -16.27
N LEU A 142 -18.00 25.77 -16.02
CA LEU A 142 -19.04 26.69 -16.46
C LEU A 142 -19.66 27.39 -15.26
N SER A 143 -19.80 28.70 -15.34
CA SER A 143 -20.55 29.48 -14.36
C SER A 143 -22.05 29.15 -14.37
N PRO A 144 -22.79 29.50 -13.29
CA PRO A 144 -24.23 29.26 -13.20
C PRO A 144 -25.03 29.98 -14.30
N ASP A 145 -24.53 31.12 -14.77
CA ASP A 145 -25.10 31.97 -15.81
C ASP A 145 -24.57 31.64 -17.22
N TYR A 146 -23.80 30.57 -17.38
CA TYR A 146 -23.29 30.14 -18.68
C TYR A 146 -24.43 29.67 -19.59
N VAL A 147 -24.50 30.29 -20.78
CA VAL A 147 -25.40 29.90 -21.87
C VAL A 147 -24.57 29.78 -23.14
N ASP A 148 -24.65 28.61 -23.77
CA ASP A 148 -24.13 28.35 -25.12
C ASP A 148 -25.04 29.10 -26.11
N SER A 149 -24.62 30.29 -26.55
CA SER A 149 -25.47 31.21 -27.31
C SER A 149 -25.14 31.29 -28.80
N ASP A 150 -24.00 30.75 -29.21
CA ASP A 150 -23.61 30.66 -30.61
C ASP A 150 -23.81 29.25 -31.22
N TYR A 151 -24.40 28.32 -30.47
CA TYR A 151 -24.91 27.03 -30.97
C TYR A 151 -26.44 26.94 -30.94
N ASP A 152 -27.06 26.73 -32.11
CA ASP A 152 -28.52 26.66 -32.27
C ASP A 152 -29.13 25.26 -32.01
N GLY A 153 -28.31 24.27 -31.64
CA GLY A 153 -28.75 22.90 -31.37
C GLY A 153 -29.15 22.07 -32.61
N THR A 154 -29.15 22.65 -33.81
CA THR A 154 -29.68 22.03 -35.03
C THR A 154 -28.69 22.04 -36.20
N THR A 155 -27.74 22.96 -36.19
CA THR A 155 -26.67 23.07 -37.18
C THR A 155 -25.53 22.11 -36.81
N PRO A 156 -25.02 21.28 -37.75
CA PRO A 156 -23.81 20.48 -37.51
C PRO A 156 -22.66 21.38 -37.07
N ALA A 157 -21.92 20.98 -36.03
CA ALA A 157 -20.81 21.77 -35.50
C ALA A 157 -19.82 22.14 -36.61
N THR A 158 -19.71 23.43 -36.92
CA THR A 158 -18.84 24.01 -37.96
C THR A 158 -18.10 25.20 -37.39
N ILE A 159 -17.21 25.84 -38.17
CA ILE A 159 -16.39 27.00 -37.74
C ILE A 159 -17.26 28.18 -37.23
N THR A 160 -18.54 28.27 -37.59
CA THR A 160 -19.46 29.35 -37.19
C THR A 160 -20.50 28.96 -36.14
N ALA A 161 -20.63 27.67 -35.81
CA ALA A 161 -21.55 27.17 -34.78
C ALA A 161 -20.78 26.15 -33.91
N THR A 162 -20.25 26.63 -32.79
CA THR A 162 -19.37 25.83 -31.92
C THR A 162 -20.18 25.29 -30.76
N LYS A 163 -20.45 23.99 -30.73
CA LYS A 163 -21.07 23.35 -29.56
C LYS A 163 -20.14 23.46 -28.34
N GLY A 164 -20.61 24.10 -27.26
CA GLY A 164 -19.89 24.31 -26.01
C GLY A 164 -18.97 25.54 -26.02
N PRO A 165 -18.13 25.73 -24.97
CA PRO A 165 -17.48 27.01 -24.66
C PRO A 165 -16.75 27.69 -25.83
N SER A 166 -17.28 28.86 -26.20
CA SER A 166 -16.90 29.68 -27.36
C SER A 166 -16.79 31.18 -26.99
N ASP A 167 -16.33 32.04 -27.90
CA ASP A 167 -16.26 33.49 -27.62
C ASP A 167 -17.64 34.18 -27.70
N GLY A 168 -18.61 33.54 -28.35
CA GLY A 168 -19.98 34.06 -28.50
C GLY A 168 -20.88 33.82 -27.29
N ASP A 169 -20.41 33.04 -26.31
CA ASP A 169 -21.20 32.59 -25.16
C ASP A 169 -21.44 33.65 -24.08
N ILE A 170 -22.61 33.57 -23.44
CA ILE A 170 -22.98 34.36 -22.27
C ILE A 170 -22.48 33.66 -20.99
N GLY A 171 -22.16 34.45 -19.95
CA GLY A 171 -21.61 33.95 -18.68
C GLY A 171 -20.12 33.61 -18.77
N ASN A 172 -19.51 33.17 -17.67
CA ASN A 172 -18.08 32.83 -17.65
C ASN A 172 -17.83 31.33 -17.88
N TYR A 173 -16.72 31.02 -18.54
CA TYR A 173 -16.22 29.65 -18.68
C TYR A 173 -14.70 29.60 -18.57
N THR A 174 -14.22 28.41 -18.20
CA THR A 174 -12.82 28.00 -18.35
C THR A 174 -12.78 26.71 -19.14
N LYS A 175 -12.15 26.71 -20.31
CA LYS A 175 -12.03 25.57 -21.22
C LYS A 175 -10.63 24.97 -21.11
N PHE A 176 -10.54 23.66 -21.04
CA PHE A 176 -9.29 22.91 -20.89
C PHE A 176 -9.07 22.06 -22.15
N ILE A 177 -7.92 22.24 -22.80
CA ILE A 177 -7.63 21.63 -24.09
C ILE A 177 -6.44 20.69 -23.95
N TYR A 178 -6.66 19.42 -24.30
CA TYR A 178 -5.67 18.36 -24.25
C TYR A 178 -5.23 18.01 -25.67
N GLY A 179 -4.26 18.75 -26.21
CA GLY A 179 -3.73 18.53 -27.56
C GLY A 179 -2.52 17.60 -27.60
N THR A 180 -1.84 17.39 -26.48
CA THR A 180 -0.66 16.53 -26.39
C THR A 180 -1.06 15.13 -25.93
N LYS A 181 -0.88 14.15 -26.81
CA LYS A 181 -1.14 12.74 -26.55
C LYS A 181 0.16 11.94 -26.64
N VAL A 182 0.50 11.22 -25.58
CA VAL A 182 1.48 10.12 -25.67
C VAL A 182 0.67 8.85 -25.89
N ALA A 183 0.63 8.40 -27.14
CA ALA A 183 -0.08 7.20 -27.53
C ALA A 183 0.72 5.95 -27.16
N ASP A 184 0.02 4.85 -26.94
CA ASP A 184 0.62 3.51 -26.81
C ASP A 184 1.69 3.43 -25.71
N TYR A 185 1.46 4.11 -24.60
CA TYR A 185 2.34 4.05 -23.43
C TYR A 185 2.21 2.68 -22.77
N ASN A 186 3.23 1.85 -22.97
CA ASN A 186 3.35 0.53 -22.38
C ASN A 186 3.80 0.65 -20.91
N TRP A 187 2.89 0.38 -19.99
CA TRP A 187 3.17 0.37 -18.55
C TRP A 187 3.29 -1.06 -18.05
N ARG A 188 4.12 -1.26 -17.02
CA ARG A 188 4.32 -2.58 -16.41
C ARG A 188 4.70 -2.47 -14.94
N VAL A 189 4.25 -3.43 -14.15
CA VAL A 189 4.71 -3.63 -12.77
C VAL A 189 5.08 -5.12 -12.59
N PRO A 190 6.31 -5.44 -12.16
CA PRO A 190 7.45 -4.52 -11.96
C PRO A 190 8.04 -4.01 -13.29
N VAL A 191 8.91 -2.99 -13.24
CA VAL A 191 9.76 -2.60 -14.38
C VAL A 191 11.11 -3.29 -14.22
N GLY A 192 11.59 -3.96 -15.27
CA GLY A 192 12.81 -4.76 -15.23
C GLY A 192 12.82 -5.85 -16.29
N THR A 193 13.94 -5.99 -16.99
CA THR A 193 14.10 -6.95 -18.09
C THR A 193 13.96 -8.38 -17.57
N ASN A 194 12.93 -9.09 -18.05
CA ASN A 194 12.61 -10.47 -17.69
C ASN A 194 12.42 -10.68 -16.18
N GLN A 195 11.91 -9.67 -15.48
CA GLN A 195 11.68 -9.73 -14.02
C GLN A 195 10.19 -9.75 -13.70
N ALA A 196 9.78 -10.56 -12.74
CA ALA A 196 8.41 -10.64 -12.24
C ALA A 196 8.42 -10.54 -10.71
N THR A 197 7.29 -10.18 -10.12
CA THR A 197 7.13 -10.18 -8.67
C THR A 197 6.98 -11.62 -8.19
N PHE A 198 7.85 -12.03 -7.26
CA PHE A 198 7.80 -13.34 -6.64
C PHE A 198 6.63 -13.41 -5.64
N ASN A 199 5.86 -14.49 -5.72
CA ASN A 199 4.85 -14.86 -4.76
C ASN A 199 5.18 -16.25 -4.24
N GLU A 200 5.61 -16.28 -2.99
CA GLU A 200 5.78 -17.49 -2.21
C GLU A 200 4.42 -18.17 -2.06
N GLY A 201 4.36 -19.47 -2.37
CA GLY A 201 3.19 -20.29 -2.07
C GLY A 201 3.23 -20.70 -0.61
N LEU A 202 3.53 -21.98 -0.37
CA LEU A 202 3.87 -22.49 0.96
C LEU A 202 5.37 -22.24 1.21
N MET A 203 5.71 -21.57 2.32
CA MET A 203 7.09 -21.19 2.66
C MET A 203 8.07 -22.37 2.66
N SER A 204 7.57 -23.57 2.92
CA SER A 204 8.34 -24.79 3.04
C SER A 204 8.36 -25.67 1.78
N ASP A 205 7.54 -25.35 0.78
CA ASP A 205 7.42 -26.07 -0.49
C ASP A 205 7.77 -25.17 -1.67
N GLU A 206 9.04 -25.20 -2.06
CA GLU A 206 9.53 -24.43 -3.22
C GLU A 206 8.93 -24.89 -4.57
N THR A 207 8.10 -25.94 -4.62
CA THR A 207 7.50 -26.43 -5.88
C THR A 207 6.22 -25.71 -6.28
N ASP A 208 5.59 -24.97 -5.36
CA ASP A 208 4.32 -24.24 -5.62
C ASP A 208 4.52 -22.73 -5.86
N ASP A 209 5.77 -22.27 -5.80
CA ASP A 209 6.15 -20.87 -6.00
C ASP A 209 5.74 -20.32 -7.37
N LYS A 210 5.18 -19.11 -7.34
CA LYS A 210 4.65 -18.42 -8.52
C LYS A 210 5.24 -17.04 -8.68
N ALA A 211 5.17 -16.52 -9.90
CA ALA A 211 5.53 -15.16 -10.22
C ALA A 211 4.41 -14.48 -10.99
N ASN A 212 4.27 -13.17 -10.81
CA ASN A 212 3.32 -12.38 -11.58
C ASN A 212 3.91 -11.07 -12.11
N TYR A 213 3.31 -10.58 -13.18
CA TYR A 213 3.48 -9.21 -13.62
C TYR A 213 2.18 -8.68 -14.23
N LEU A 214 2.00 -7.37 -14.12
CA LEU A 214 0.95 -6.62 -14.79
C LEU A 214 1.57 -5.86 -15.95
N PHE A 215 0.96 -5.95 -17.12
CA PHE A 215 1.35 -5.20 -18.31
C PHE A 215 0.13 -4.53 -18.91
N GLY A 216 0.28 -3.35 -19.49
CA GLY A 216 -0.80 -2.75 -20.25
C GLY A 216 -0.32 -1.64 -21.17
N GLN A 217 -1.22 -1.19 -22.04
CA GLN A 217 -0.96 -0.14 -23.00
C GLN A 217 -2.06 0.91 -22.88
N LYS A 218 -1.70 2.15 -22.59
CA LYS A 218 -2.67 3.24 -22.41
C LYS A 218 -2.25 4.50 -23.16
N ASP A 219 -3.23 5.35 -23.40
CA ASP A 219 -2.99 6.71 -23.87
C ASP A 219 -2.88 7.65 -22.67
N LEU A 220 -1.90 8.55 -22.72
CA LEU A 220 -1.73 9.64 -21.77
C LEU A 220 -2.05 10.96 -22.45
N LEU A 221 -2.94 11.74 -21.82
CA LEU A 221 -3.35 13.05 -22.29
C LEU A 221 -2.75 14.12 -21.40
N TYR A 222 -2.16 15.14 -22.01
CA TYR A 222 -1.60 16.28 -21.30
C TYR A 222 -2.28 17.57 -21.75
N LEU A 223 -2.46 18.46 -20.79
CA LEU A 223 -3.03 19.78 -21.02
C LEU A 223 -2.08 20.60 -21.90
N THR A 224 -2.61 21.18 -22.96
CA THR A 224 -1.89 22.03 -23.91
C THR A 224 -2.24 23.49 -23.70
N SER A 225 -3.52 23.79 -23.42
CA SER A 225 -3.95 25.14 -23.09
C SER A 225 -5.17 25.17 -22.16
N ILE A 226 -5.28 26.28 -21.44
CA ILE A 226 -6.50 26.68 -20.73
C ILE A 226 -6.96 28.01 -21.29
N GLU A 227 -8.22 28.10 -21.67
CA GLU A 227 -8.83 29.31 -22.21
C GLU A 227 -9.94 29.80 -21.29
N THR A 228 -9.96 31.12 -21.07
CA THR A 228 -11.09 31.85 -20.50
C THR A 228 -11.67 32.75 -21.58
N LYS A 229 -12.60 33.65 -21.23
CA LYS A 229 -13.07 34.68 -22.17
C LYS A 229 -11.95 35.60 -22.66
N ASN A 230 -11.05 36.00 -21.77
CA ASN A 230 -10.07 37.07 -22.06
C ASN A 230 -8.64 36.57 -22.21
N TYR A 231 -8.29 35.44 -21.61
CA TYR A 231 -6.92 34.94 -21.55
C TYR A 231 -6.79 33.50 -22.02
N ILE A 232 -5.61 33.17 -22.55
CA ILE A 232 -5.18 31.82 -22.86
C ILE A 232 -3.83 31.54 -22.18
N ALA A 233 -3.75 30.42 -21.45
CA ALA A 233 -2.53 29.92 -20.86
C ALA A 233 -2.05 28.70 -21.64
N ILE A 234 -0.84 28.75 -22.19
CA ILE A 234 -0.22 27.67 -22.97
C ILE A 234 0.75 26.89 -22.07
N PHE A 235 0.66 25.57 -22.12
CA PHE A 235 1.48 24.65 -21.33
C PHE A 235 2.57 24.06 -22.23
N THR A 236 3.83 24.40 -21.95
CA THR A 236 4.98 23.83 -22.63
C THR A 236 5.47 22.62 -21.86
N LEU A 237 5.52 21.47 -22.55
CA LEU A 237 5.88 20.18 -21.98
C LEU A 237 7.24 19.72 -22.51
N GLU A 238 7.96 18.94 -21.71
CA GLU A 238 9.20 18.27 -22.11
C GLU A 238 9.20 16.80 -21.66
N ASP A 239 10.13 16.00 -22.17
CA ASP A 239 10.28 14.60 -21.79
C ASP A 239 10.87 14.46 -20.38
N ARG A 240 10.22 13.62 -19.56
CA ARG A 240 10.80 13.20 -18.29
C ARG A 240 11.90 12.18 -18.52
N LYS A 241 12.93 12.22 -17.67
CA LYS A 241 13.95 11.18 -17.60
C LYS A 241 13.47 9.99 -16.78
N ASP A 242 12.52 10.18 -15.86
CA ASP A 242 11.79 9.15 -15.12
C ASP A 242 10.36 9.00 -15.64
N GLY A 243 9.88 7.77 -15.86
CA GLY A 243 8.56 7.57 -16.48
C GLY A 243 8.64 7.11 -17.94
N TYR A 244 9.75 6.49 -18.33
CA TYR A 244 9.75 5.64 -19.51
C TYR A 244 8.88 4.41 -19.27
N GLY A 245 8.13 4.02 -20.29
CA GLY A 245 7.40 2.76 -20.31
C GLY A 245 8.35 1.58 -20.52
N VAL A 246 7.77 0.43 -20.84
CA VAL A 246 8.53 -0.77 -21.25
C VAL A 246 8.39 -1.02 -22.74
N ALA A 247 9.40 -1.63 -23.36
CA ALA A 247 9.37 -1.98 -24.78
C ALA A 247 8.26 -3.01 -25.06
N ASP A 248 8.09 -3.98 -24.16
CA ASP A 248 7.13 -5.07 -24.27
C ASP A 248 6.73 -5.62 -22.89
N LYS A 249 5.90 -6.68 -22.89
CA LYS A 249 5.49 -7.40 -21.68
C LYS A 249 6.64 -8.00 -20.85
N ASN A 250 7.84 -8.10 -21.42
CA ASN A 250 9.03 -8.61 -20.74
C ASN A 250 9.79 -7.52 -19.96
N GLY A 251 9.28 -6.29 -19.93
CA GLY A 251 9.68 -5.31 -18.92
C GLY A 251 10.99 -4.58 -19.16
N LYS A 252 11.65 -4.81 -20.29
CA LYS A 252 12.78 -4.00 -20.74
C LYS A 252 12.34 -2.54 -20.87
N LEU A 253 13.13 -1.60 -20.36
CA LEU A 253 12.82 -0.18 -20.47
C LEU A 253 12.71 0.24 -21.95
N ALA A 254 11.67 1.01 -22.28
CA ALA A 254 11.51 1.62 -23.60
C ALA A 254 12.51 2.77 -23.79
N THR A 255 12.85 3.08 -25.05
CA THR A 255 13.69 4.23 -25.41
C THR A 255 12.89 5.43 -25.93
N ALA A 256 11.58 5.28 -26.12
CA ALA A 256 10.69 6.28 -26.69
C ALA A 256 9.42 6.45 -25.83
N ASN A 257 8.64 7.49 -26.15
CA ASN A 257 7.35 7.81 -25.51
C ASN A 257 7.41 7.96 -23.98
N PRO A 258 8.39 8.71 -23.41
CA PRO A 258 8.37 8.98 -21.98
C PRO A 258 7.15 9.83 -21.60
N MET A 259 6.78 9.74 -20.33
CA MET A 259 5.86 10.69 -19.73
C MET A 259 6.42 12.12 -19.82
N LYS A 260 5.54 13.12 -19.86
CA LYS A 260 5.91 14.53 -19.97
C LYS A 260 6.00 15.22 -18.60
N LEU A 261 6.88 16.20 -18.48
CA LEU A 261 6.94 17.20 -17.41
C LEU A 261 6.44 18.55 -17.93
N LEU A 262 5.98 19.40 -17.02
CA LEU A 262 5.60 20.77 -17.33
C LEU A 262 6.81 21.69 -17.22
N ARG A 263 7.32 22.22 -18.33
CA ARG A 263 8.47 23.13 -18.31
C ARG A 263 8.06 24.56 -18.02
N LYS A 264 6.96 25.01 -18.65
CA LYS A 264 6.56 26.41 -18.66
C LYS A 264 5.06 26.57 -18.85
N ILE A 265 4.47 27.59 -18.23
CA ILE A 265 3.13 28.09 -18.54
C ILE A 265 3.26 29.53 -19.03
N SER A 266 2.78 29.84 -20.22
CA SER A 266 2.82 31.18 -20.81
C SER A 266 1.40 31.74 -20.95
N LEU A 267 1.13 32.88 -20.32
CA LEU A 267 -0.17 33.56 -20.33
C LEU A 267 -0.20 34.65 -21.40
N TYR A 268 -1.25 34.64 -22.22
CA TYR A 268 -1.50 35.62 -23.28
C TYR A 268 -2.91 36.20 -23.17
N ALA A 269 -3.09 37.41 -23.71
CA ALA A 269 -4.42 37.90 -24.04
C ALA A 269 -4.97 37.04 -25.20
N LYS A 270 -6.17 36.48 -25.04
CA LYS A 270 -6.74 35.52 -25.99
C LYS A 270 -6.89 36.11 -27.39
N ARG A 271 -7.37 37.36 -27.48
CA ARG A 271 -7.57 38.07 -28.76
C ARG A 271 -6.26 38.26 -29.52
N ASP A 272 -5.19 38.65 -28.84
CA ASP A 272 -3.87 38.84 -29.44
C ASP A 272 -3.28 37.50 -29.90
N TYR A 273 -3.36 36.47 -29.05
CA TYR A 273 -2.89 35.13 -29.38
C TYR A 273 -3.63 34.52 -30.58
N LYS A 274 -4.95 34.67 -30.65
CA LYS A 274 -5.74 34.17 -31.80
C LYS A 274 -5.42 34.91 -33.10
N ALA A 275 -5.15 36.22 -33.04
CA ALA A 275 -4.80 37.01 -34.23
C ALA A 275 -3.36 36.72 -34.70
N ASN A 276 -2.43 36.53 -33.76
CA ASN A 276 -0.98 36.48 -34.05
C ASN A 276 -0.28 35.41 -33.21
N PRO A 277 -0.56 34.10 -33.39
CA PRO A 277 -0.11 33.05 -32.47
C PRO A 277 1.40 32.92 -32.31
N THR A 278 2.19 33.34 -33.32
CA THR A 278 3.66 33.28 -33.30
C THR A 278 4.33 34.52 -32.75
N THR A 279 3.65 35.66 -32.74
CA THR A 279 4.22 36.97 -32.33
C THR A 279 3.48 37.60 -31.14
N ALA A 280 2.42 36.96 -30.64
CA ALA A 280 1.65 37.41 -29.50
C ALA A 280 2.52 37.67 -28.28
N ILE A 281 2.23 38.76 -27.58
CA ILE A 281 3.05 39.21 -26.46
C ILE A 281 2.68 38.40 -25.23
N VAL A 282 3.67 37.70 -24.67
CA VAL A 282 3.50 36.97 -23.42
C VAL A 282 3.34 37.97 -22.28
N ILE A 283 2.25 37.86 -21.52
CA ILE A 283 1.99 38.73 -20.35
C ILE A 283 2.84 38.28 -19.17
N LYS A 284 2.81 36.98 -18.90
CA LYS A 284 3.49 36.35 -17.75
C LYS A 284 3.86 34.92 -18.11
N GLU A 285 5.05 34.51 -17.71
CA GLU A 285 5.43 33.09 -17.75
C GLU A 285 5.75 32.58 -16.36
N VAL A 286 5.38 31.32 -16.13
CA VAL A 286 5.77 30.53 -14.96
C VAL A 286 6.74 29.46 -15.45
N ASN A 287 7.96 29.48 -14.96
CA ASN A 287 9.02 28.56 -15.37
C ASN A 287 9.31 27.56 -14.25
N PHE A 288 9.49 26.30 -14.61
CA PHE A 288 9.73 25.20 -13.68
C PHE A 288 11.11 24.57 -13.95
N GLU A 289 11.93 24.49 -12.90
CA GLU A 289 13.21 23.77 -12.95
C GLU A 289 13.15 22.51 -12.08
N TYR A 290 13.64 21.41 -12.63
CA TYR A 290 13.59 20.08 -12.02
C TYR A 290 14.97 19.44 -12.02
N ASP A 291 15.18 18.51 -11.08
CA ASP A 291 16.22 17.50 -11.13
C ASP A 291 15.64 16.10 -10.89
N TYR A 292 16.51 15.10 -10.70
CA TYR A 292 16.12 13.71 -10.41
C TYR A 292 16.81 13.20 -9.14
N SER A 293 16.90 14.04 -8.12
CA SER A 293 17.63 13.77 -6.88
C SER A 293 16.87 12.89 -5.89
N LEU A 294 15.53 12.94 -5.83
CA LEU A 294 14.74 12.13 -4.90
C LEU A 294 14.54 10.70 -5.37
N CYS A 295 14.42 9.77 -4.43
CA CYS A 295 14.19 8.34 -4.66
C CYS A 295 15.15 7.75 -5.73
N PRO A 296 16.48 7.75 -5.48
CA PRO A 296 17.47 7.25 -6.44
C PRO A 296 17.24 5.78 -6.81
N LYS A 297 17.90 5.32 -7.88
CA LYS A 297 17.73 3.96 -8.43
C LYS A 297 16.30 3.64 -8.84
N THR A 298 15.59 4.62 -9.42
CA THR A 298 14.24 4.39 -9.93
C THR A 298 14.31 3.57 -11.24
N PRO A 299 13.72 2.36 -11.31
CA PRO A 299 13.91 1.45 -12.46
C PRO A 299 13.45 2.00 -13.81
N ASN A 300 12.48 2.92 -13.79
CA ASN A 300 11.94 3.55 -15.00
C ASN A 300 12.57 4.91 -15.33
N ASN A 301 13.79 5.16 -14.83
CA ASN A 301 14.62 6.30 -15.21
C ASN A 301 15.64 5.86 -16.27
N ILE A 302 15.75 6.62 -17.37
CA ILE A 302 16.71 6.34 -18.46
C ILE A 302 18.17 6.35 -17.99
N ASN A 303 18.47 7.04 -16.88
CA ASN A 303 19.78 7.11 -16.24
C ASN A 303 19.90 6.14 -15.05
N TYR A 304 19.10 5.07 -14.97
CA TYR A 304 19.09 4.14 -13.83
C TYR A 304 20.49 3.73 -13.34
N SER A 305 21.40 3.40 -14.28
CA SER A 305 22.77 2.97 -13.98
C SER A 305 23.77 4.11 -13.74
N ALA A 306 23.35 5.37 -13.84
CA ALA A 306 24.21 6.52 -13.59
C ALA A 306 24.39 6.79 -12.09
N ALA A 307 25.51 7.42 -11.72
CA ALA A 307 25.82 7.76 -10.33
C ALA A 307 24.94 8.89 -9.75
N SER A 308 24.29 9.70 -10.59
CA SER A 308 23.42 10.80 -10.18
C SER A 308 22.25 10.98 -11.16
N ASN A 309 21.22 11.70 -10.73
CA ASN A 309 20.01 11.99 -11.53
C ASN A 309 19.28 10.74 -12.07
N ASN A 310 19.30 9.66 -11.28
CA ASN A 310 18.66 8.38 -11.57
C ASN A 310 17.38 8.15 -10.74
N GLY A 311 16.88 9.19 -10.08
CA GLY A 311 15.70 9.16 -9.22
C GLY A 311 14.41 9.62 -9.90
N LYS A 312 13.47 10.12 -9.10
CA LYS A 312 12.17 10.67 -9.52
C LYS A 312 12.24 12.16 -9.82
N LEU A 313 11.39 12.62 -10.75
CA LEU A 313 11.26 14.04 -11.09
C LEU A 313 11.02 14.87 -9.82
N THR A 314 11.93 15.78 -9.54
CA THR A 314 11.95 16.58 -8.32
C THR A 314 11.91 18.04 -8.68
N LEU A 315 10.88 18.78 -8.25
CA LEU A 315 10.77 20.21 -8.51
C LEU A 315 11.75 20.97 -7.60
N LYS A 316 12.65 21.77 -8.18
CA LYS A 316 13.66 22.52 -7.44
C LYS A 316 13.39 24.01 -7.38
N LYS A 317 12.78 24.56 -8.43
CA LYS A 317 12.59 26.00 -8.54
C LYS A 317 11.38 26.37 -9.39
N ILE A 318 10.66 27.40 -8.96
CA ILE A 318 9.66 28.09 -9.78
C ILE A 318 10.01 29.57 -9.82
N TYR A 319 9.97 30.18 -11.00
CA TYR A 319 10.15 31.62 -11.13
C TYR A 319 9.27 32.20 -12.23
N PHE A 320 9.10 33.52 -12.19
CA PHE A 320 8.29 34.24 -13.16
C PHE A 320 9.14 35.10 -14.09
N SER A 321 8.68 35.28 -15.31
CA SER A 321 9.11 36.34 -16.24
C SER A 321 7.88 37.10 -16.70
N TYR A 322 8.06 38.38 -17.02
CA TYR A 322 6.97 39.28 -17.44
C TYR A 322 7.38 39.99 -18.72
N GLN A 323 6.68 39.70 -19.82
CA GLN A 323 7.02 40.21 -21.14
C GLN A 323 8.53 40.04 -21.44
N LYS A 324 9.27 41.14 -21.65
CA LYS A 324 10.72 41.16 -21.90
C LYS A 324 11.59 41.21 -20.63
N SER A 325 10.97 41.29 -19.44
CA SER A 325 11.67 41.42 -18.17
C SER A 325 11.92 40.06 -17.52
N ASN A 326 13.20 39.75 -17.32
CA ASN A 326 13.68 38.57 -16.59
C ASN A 326 14.06 38.88 -15.13
N LYS A 327 13.76 40.09 -14.62
CA LYS A 327 14.16 40.49 -13.25
C LYS A 327 13.60 39.55 -12.18
N ALA A 328 12.34 39.12 -12.34
CA ALA A 328 11.68 38.21 -11.39
C ALA A 328 12.28 36.79 -11.36
N ARG A 329 13.19 36.43 -12.29
CA ARG A 329 13.98 35.19 -12.22
C ARG A 329 14.98 35.19 -11.06
N LEU A 330 15.43 36.36 -10.62
CA LEU A 330 16.40 36.53 -9.53
C LEU A 330 15.78 36.30 -8.14
N SER A 331 14.46 36.27 -8.05
CA SER A 331 13.71 36.03 -6.81
C SER A 331 12.76 34.84 -7.01
N PRO A 332 13.29 33.61 -7.12
CA PRO A 332 12.47 32.41 -7.35
C PRO A 332 11.87 31.86 -6.05
N TYR A 333 10.87 30.99 -6.19
CA TYR A 333 10.58 29.98 -5.17
C TYR A 333 11.59 28.83 -5.31
N MET A 334 12.23 28.41 -4.24
CA MET A 334 13.11 27.22 -4.26
C MET A 334 12.63 26.16 -3.28
N PHE A 335 12.71 24.90 -3.69
CA PHE A 335 12.19 23.77 -2.95
C PHE A 335 13.33 22.87 -2.48
N THR A 336 13.36 22.61 -1.18
CA THR A 336 14.26 21.63 -0.57
C THR A 336 13.44 20.53 0.08
N TYR A 337 13.98 19.32 0.04
CA TYR A 337 13.30 18.12 0.51
C TYR A 337 14.13 17.50 1.61
N ASN A 338 13.52 16.58 2.35
CA ASN A 338 14.25 15.85 3.37
C ASN A 338 15.23 14.87 2.70
N SER A 339 16.50 15.25 2.62
CA SER A 339 17.54 14.48 1.94
C SER A 339 18.84 14.33 2.74
N SER A 340 18.93 14.93 3.93
CA SER A 340 20.11 14.88 4.78
C SER A 340 20.01 13.68 5.72
N THR A 341 20.91 12.70 5.53
CA THR A 341 21.11 11.56 6.43
C THR A 341 21.58 12.08 7.79
N VAL A 342 20.69 12.14 8.78
CA VAL A 342 21.03 12.57 10.16
C VAL A 342 21.56 11.39 10.99
N ASN A 343 21.29 10.16 10.56
CA ASN A 343 21.66 8.93 11.26
C ASN A 343 22.22 7.91 10.24
N PRO A 344 23.39 7.28 10.46
CA PRO A 344 23.93 6.25 9.56
C PRO A 344 22.96 5.08 9.28
N ASP A 345 22.05 4.80 10.21
CA ASP A 345 21.01 3.76 10.07
C ASP A 345 19.75 4.24 9.32
N TYR A 346 19.67 5.55 9.01
CA TYR A 346 18.52 6.15 8.31
C TYR A 346 18.94 7.02 7.13
N LYS A 347 18.61 6.55 5.93
CA LYS A 347 18.77 7.33 4.70
C LYS A 347 17.52 8.19 4.47
N ALA A 348 17.63 9.51 4.67
CA ALA A 348 16.52 10.47 4.54
C ALA A 348 15.89 10.53 3.14
N ASN A 349 16.69 10.25 2.11
CA ASN A 349 16.24 10.07 0.74
C ASN A 349 16.54 8.63 0.31
N PRO A 350 15.74 7.64 0.76
CA PRO A 350 16.03 6.24 0.49
C PRO A 350 15.92 5.91 -1.00
N ASP A 351 16.67 4.88 -1.42
CA ASP A 351 16.59 4.37 -2.80
C ASP A 351 15.23 3.72 -3.04
N TYR A 352 14.78 3.69 -4.29
CA TYR A 352 13.61 2.92 -4.68
C TYR A 352 13.79 1.45 -4.29
N ASN A 353 12.79 0.91 -3.60
CA ASN A 353 12.70 -0.52 -3.31
C ASN A 353 11.23 -0.96 -3.34
N ILE A 354 10.93 -2.02 -4.10
CA ILE A 354 9.57 -2.52 -4.30
C ILE A 354 9.03 -3.32 -3.10
N LYS A 355 9.84 -3.60 -2.07
CA LYS A 355 9.43 -4.23 -0.80
C LYS A 355 9.69 -3.35 0.42
N GLY A 356 10.24 -2.14 0.22
CA GLY A 356 10.61 -1.20 1.29
C GLY A 356 9.44 -0.32 1.75
N TYR A 357 8.26 -0.90 1.96
CA TYR A 357 7.07 -0.18 2.38
C TYR A 357 6.20 -1.00 3.36
N ASP A 358 5.46 -0.30 4.23
CA ASP A 358 4.50 -0.92 5.15
C ASP A 358 3.10 -1.12 4.53
N ARG A 359 2.15 -1.72 5.24
CA ARG A 359 0.78 -1.92 4.73
C ARG A 359 0.05 -0.63 4.33
N TRP A 360 0.47 0.53 4.83
CA TRP A 360 -0.10 1.84 4.49
C TRP A 360 0.60 2.51 3.30
N GLY A 361 1.68 1.92 2.79
CA GLY A 361 2.47 2.46 1.68
C GLY A 361 3.54 3.46 2.12
N ASN A 362 3.76 3.64 3.43
CA ASN A 362 4.86 4.47 3.92
C ASN A 362 6.19 3.72 3.79
N TYR A 363 7.28 4.47 3.71
CA TYR A 363 8.62 3.89 3.69
C TYR A 363 8.86 3.06 4.95
N LYS A 364 9.31 1.82 4.77
CA LYS A 364 9.81 0.97 5.85
C LYS A 364 11.12 0.34 5.40
N PRO A 365 12.25 0.64 6.05
CA PRO A 365 13.54 0.12 5.63
C PRO A 365 13.55 -1.41 5.69
N LEU A 366 14.31 -2.02 4.78
CA LEU A 366 14.62 -3.44 4.87
C LEU A 366 15.59 -3.65 6.03
N VAL A 367 15.29 -4.62 6.89
CA VAL A 367 16.18 -5.00 7.98
C VAL A 367 17.10 -6.13 7.53
N THR A 368 18.41 -5.98 7.75
CA THR A 368 19.40 -7.04 7.48
C THR A 368 19.33 -8.14 8.55
N TYR A 369 18.99 -7.77 9.78
CA TYR A 369 18.86 -8.68 10.92
C TYR A 369 17.48 -8.50 11.55
N GLY A 370 16.70 -9.58 11.62
CA GLY A 370 15.34 -9.57 12.15
C GLY A 370 14.33 -10.11 11.15
N VAL A 371 13.05 -9.78 11.35
CA VAL A 371 11.96 -10.21 10.48
C VAL A 371 11.88 -9.29 9.26
N PRO A 372 12.01 -9.79 8.02
CA PRO A 372 11.93 -8.99 6.82
C PRO A 372 10.62 -8.20 6.74
N THR A 373 10.65 -7.04 6.06
CA THR A 373 9.45 -6.21 5.85
C THR A 373 8.33 -6.98 5.14
N ALA A 374 8.67 -7.93 4.26
CA ALA A 374 7.68 -8.79 3.60
C ALA A 374 6.95 -9.72 4.60
N GLU A 375 7.63 -10.20 5.64
CA GLU A 375 7.06 -11.06 6.69
C GLU A 375 6.35 -10.24 7.77
N PHE A 376 6.89 -9.08 8.15
CA PHE A 376 6.28 -8.14 9.10
C PHE A 376 6.05 -6.75 8.47
N PRO A 377 5.03 -6.64 7.59
CA PRO A 377 4.72 -5.40 6.85
C PRO A 377 3.91 -4.38 7.67
N TYR A 378 3.65 -4.64 8.95
CA TYR A 378 2.92 -3.72 9.82
C TYR A 378 3.81 -2.54 10.23
N VAL A 379 3.19 -1.41 10.58
CA VAL A 379 3.91 -0.21 11.04
C VAL A 379 4.56 -0.51 12.39
N ASP A 380 5.86 -0.24 12.51
CA ASP A 380 6.53 -0.35 13.79
C ASP A 380 6.01 0.74 14.72
N GLN A 381 5.56 0.35 15.91
CA GLN A 381 4.84 1.25 16.83
C GLN A 381 5.80 2.09 17.70
N ASP A 382 6.92 2.50 17.10
CA ASP A 382 7.91 3.41 17.64
C ASP A 382 7.76 4.77 16.94
N GLN A 383 7.30 5.78 17.69
CA GLN A 383 7.03 7.11 17.16
C GLN A 383 8.27 7.74 16.51
N THR A 384 9.46 7.55 17.09
CA THR A 384 10.68 8.20 16.61
C THR A 384 11.02 7.72 15.20
N ASN A 385 11.00 6.41 15.01
CA ASN A 385 11.29 5.82 13.70
C ASN A 385 10.16 6.07 12.71
N ALA A 386 8.90 5.97 13.14
CA ALA A 386 7.75 6.25 12.28
C ALA A 386 7.74 7.71 11.78
N ASP A 387 8.03 8.67 12.65
CA ASP A 387 8.13 10.09 12.28
C ASP A 387 9.27 10.31 11.28
N LEU A 388 10.43 9.69 11.50
CA LEU A 388 11.55 9.78 10.57
C LEU A 388 11.18 9.20 9.20
N TYR A 389 10.63 7.99 9.14
CA TYR A 389 10.32 7.31 7.88
C TYR A 389 9.18 7.98 7.12
N SER A 390 8.19 8.55 7.82
CA SER A 390 7.08 9.28 7.22
C SER A 390 7.53 10.55 6.46
N GLN A 391 8.71 11.09 6.80
CA GLN A 391 9.29 12.26 6.16
C GLN A 391 10.08 11.96 4.88
N ALA A 392 10.26 10.68 4.53
CA ALA A 392 11.00 10.30 3.33
C ALA A 392 10.42 11.00 2.08
N TRP A 393 11.30 11.61 1.28
CA TRP A 393 10.96 12.33 0.04
C TRP A 393 10.02 13.54 0.21
N SER A 394 9.69 13.95 1.43
CA SER A 394 8.77 15.06 1.71
C SER A 394 9.45 16.43 1.59
N LEU A 395 8.65 17.46 1.25
CA LEU A 395 9.12 18.84 1.12
C LEU A 395 9.48 19.41 2.49
N LYS A 396 10.72 19.85 2.67
CA LYS A 396 11.24 20.36 3.95
C LYS A 396 11.12 21.87 4.07
N GLU A 397 11.59 22.60 3.05
CA GLU A 397 11.59 24.06 3.06
C GLU A 397 11.26 24.65 1.68
N ILE A 398 10.55 25.78 1.69
CA ILE A 398 10.31 26.65 0.54
C ILE A 398 10.99 27.99 0.81
N TYR A 399 11.94 28.35 -0.02
CA TYR A 399 12.54 29.68 -0.03
C TYR A 399 11.65 30.58 -0.87
N LEU A 400 11.23 31.71 -0.30
CA LEU A 400 10.32 32.64 -0.93
C LEU A 400 11.09 33.73 -1.70
N PRO A 401 10.51 34.26 -2.80
CA PRO A 401 11.04 35.43 -3.50
C PRO A 401 11.31 36.65 -2.61
N SER A 402 10.58 36.78 -1.49
CA SER A 402 10.71 37.86 -0.51
C SER A 402 11.92 37.72 0.42
N GLY A 403 12.67 36.63 0.35
CA GLY A 403 13.79 36.31 1.24
C GLY A 403 13.41 35.49 2.48
N GLY A 404 12.11 35.33 2.77
CA GLY A 404 11.65 34.46 3.87
C GLY A 404 11.72 32.98 3.53
N LYS A 405 11.57 32.13 4.54
CA LYS A 405 11.49 30.66 4.40
C LYS A 405 10.20 30.13 4.99
N VAL A 406 9.62 29.13 4.34
CA VAL A 406 8.55 28.30 4.91
C VAL A 406 9.17 26.95 5.23
N LYS A 407 9.14 26.53 6.49
CA LYS A 407 9.57 25.22 6.95
C LYS A 407 8.36 24.37 7.29
N VAL A 408 8.38 23.12 6.85
CA VAL A 408 7.33 22.14 7.13
C VAL A 408 7.93 20.96 7.87
N ASP A 409 7.43 20.71 9.08
CA ASP A 409 7.78 19.52 9.87
C ASP A 409 6.61 18.52 9.78
N TYR A 410 6.93 17.24 9.58
CA TYR A 410 5.94 16.17 9.50
C TYR A 410 6.08 15.20 10.67
N GLU A 411 5.00 14.47 10.93
CA GLU A 411 4.97 13.32 11.83
C GLU A 411 4.13 12.20 11.19
N SER A 412 4.27 10.99 11.72
CA SER A 412 3.46 9.85 11.31
C SER A 412 2.01 10.05 11.74
N ASP A 413 1.08 9.59 10.92
CA ASP A 413 -0.32 9.51 11.30
C ASP A 413 -0.54 8.54 12.47
N ASP A 414 -1.50 8.87 13.33
CA ASP A 414 -1.99 8.01 14.39
C ASP A 414 -3.51 7.94 14.42
N TYR A 415 -4.05 6.86 14.96
CA TYR A 415 -5.49 6.68 15.17
C TYR A 415 -5.79 5.83 16.41
N ALA A 416 -6.93 6.11 17.02
CA ALA A 416 -7.43 5.38 18.18
C ALA A 416 -8.41 4.26 17.80
N TYR A 417 -9.14 4.46 16.69
CA TYR A 417 -10.28 3.65 16.32
C TYR A 417 -10.29 3.31 14.83
N VAL A 418 -10.82 2.12 14.51
CA VAL A 418 -11.23 1.72 13.16
C VAL A 418 -12.75 1.68 13.16
N GLN A 419 -13.37 2.73 12.62
CA GLN A 419 -14.79 3.02 12.80
C GLN A 419 -15.14 3.12 14.30
N ASP A 420 -16.05 2.29 14.82
CA ASP A 420 -16.48 2.26 16.23
C ASP A 420 -15.64 1.34 17.14
N LYS A 421 -14.66 0.59 16.60
CA LYS A 421 -13.82 -0.33 17.39
C LYS A 421 -12.44 0.24 17.67
N GLN A 422 -11.91 -0.06 18.86
CA GLN A 422 -10.53 0.24 19.20
C GLN A 422 -9.56 -0.43 18.21
N ALA A 423 -8.53 0.30 17.79
CA ALA A 423 -7.55 -0.19 16.84
C ALA A 423 -6.77 -1.40 17.42
N GLY A 424 -6.62 -2.44 16.62
CA GLY A 424 -5.85 -3.63 16.96
C GLY A 424 -4.40 -3.52 16.49
N GLN A 425 -3.48 -4.23 17.14
CA GLN A 425 -2.06 -4.26 16.82
C GLN A 425 -1.52 -5.68 16.96
N MET A 426 -0.57 -6.06 16.09
CA MET A 426 0.18 -7.31 16.20
C MET A 426 1.30 -7.20 17.24
N PHE A 427 1.27 -8.07 18.24
CA PHE A 427 2.28 -8.20 19.27
C PHE A 427 3.13 -9.44 19.04
N LYS A 428 4.47 -9.29 19.12
CA LYS A 428 5.42 -10.39 19.00
C LYS A 428 5.37 -11.27 20.24
N VAL A 429 5.24 -12.57 20.03
CA VAL A 429 5.33 -13.60 21.07
C VAL A 429 6.80 -13.96 21.26
N VAL A 430 7.28 -13.79 22.49
CA VAL A 430 8.69 -13.92 22.86
C VAL A 430 8.98 -15.12 23.76
N GLY A 431 7.94 -15.82 24.21
CA GLY A 431 8.10 -17.01 25.03
C GLY A 431 6.80 -17.77 25.24
N VAL A 432 6.94 -19.01 25.66
CA VAL A 432 5.82 -19.92 25.94
C VAL A 432 6.11 -20.68 27.23
N LYS A 433 5.10 -20.81 28.09
CA LYS A 433 5.17 -21.53 29.36
C LYS A 433 3.90 -22.32 29.62
N ALA A 434 3.94 -23.19 30.64
CA ALA A 434 2.71 -23.79 31.16
C ALA A 434 1.78 -22.69 31.69
N ARG A 435 0.45 -22.84 31.51
CA ARG A 435 -0.55 -21.83 31.94
C ARG A 435 -0.38 -21.40 33.40
N THR A 436 -0.02 -22.33 34.27
CA THR A 436 0.16 -22.10 35.72
C THR A 436 1.53 -21.53 36.09
N ASP A 437 2.51 -21.55 35.19
CA ASP A 437 3.81 -20.91 35.43
C ASP A 437 3.69 -19.40 35.17
N ILE A 438 3.62 -18.63 36.25
CA ILE A 438 3.49 -17.17 36.22
C ILE A 438 4.82 -16.41 36.07
N THR A 439 5.94 -17.11 35.92
CA THR A 439 7.26 -16.49 35.85
C THR A 439 7.59 -15.97 34.45
N PHE A 440 8.39 -14.91 34.35
CA PHE A 440 8.83 -14.32 33.08
C PHE A 440 10.31 -14.59 32.76
N ASN A 441 10.94 -15.50 33.51
CA ASN A 441 12.37 -15.82 33.39
C ASN A 441 12.63 -16.83 32.27
N ASN A 442 13.89 -16.94 31.83
CA ASN A 442 14.35 -17.90 30.82
C ASN A 442 13.61 -17.77 29.48
N LEU A 443 13.39 -16.54 29.01
CA LEU A 443 12.82 -16.33 27.68
C LEU A 443 13.77 -16.85 26.60
N PRO A 444 13.25 -17.55 25.59
CA PRO A 444 14.05 -18.10 24.51
C PRO A 444 14.65 -17.01 23.62
N SER A 445 15.77 -17.34 22.97
CA SER A 445 16.38 -16.50 21.95
C SER A 445 15.45 -16.32 20.73
N PHE A 446 15.62 -15.21 20.01
CA PHE A 446 14.93 -14.97 18.73
C PHE A 446 15.19 -16.13 17.76
N GLY A 447 14.13 -16.60 17.09
CA GLY A 447 14.21 -17.71 16.13
C GLY A 447 14.22 -19.11 16.75
N ALA A 448 14.19 -19.24 18.08
CA ALA A 448 14.16 -20.54 18.74
C ALA A 448 12.80 -21.25 18.54
N PRO A 449 12.80 -22.56 18.17
CA PRO A 449 11.59 -23.38 18.18
C PRO A 449 11.20 -23.73 19.62
N ILE A 450 9.93 -23.55 19.97
CA ILE A 450 9.40 -23.84 21.30
C ILE A 450 8.09 -24.61 21.20
N ASP A 451 7.96 -25.70 21.98
CA ASP A 451 6.74 -26.49 22.06
C ASP A 451 5.60 -25.64 22.66
N LEU A 452 4.49 -25.53 21.92
CA LEU A 452 3.27 -24.87 22.37
C LEU A 452 2.48 -25.68 23.40
N ASN A 453 2.93 -26.88 23.76
CA ASN A 453 2.29 -27.79 24.72
C ASN A 453 3.27 -28.17 25.85
N PRO A 454 3.74 -27.21 26.65
CA PRO A 454 4.76 -27.45 27.69
C PRO A 454 4.29 -28.35 28.85
N SER A 455 3.01 -28.76 28.88
CA SER A 455 2.50 -29.77 29.81
C SER A 455 1.46 -30.65 29.10
N PRO A 456 1.90 -31.60 28.25
CA PRO A 456 0.99 -32.47 27.48
C PRO A 456 0.14 -33.36 28.39
N GLY A 457 -1.11 -33.64 28.00
CA GLY A 457 -1.94 -34.67 28.66
C GLY A 457 -2.70 -34.24 29.92
N VAL A 458 -2.41 -33.06 30.46
CA VAL A 458 -3.16 -32.48 31.59
C VAL A 458 -4.21 -31.50 31.04
N SER A 459 -5.32 -31.26 31.75
CA SER A 459 -6.23 -30.12 31.49
C SER A 459 -5.56 -28.74 31.72
N GLY A 460 -4.22 -28.71 31.74
CA GLY A 460 -3.40 -27.51 31.76
C GLY A 460 -3.59 -26.68 30.51
N GLY A 461 -2.93 -25.54 30.45
CA GLY A 461 -3.01 -24.64 29.31
C GLY A 461 -1.63 -24.16 28.89
N THR A 462 -1.62 -23.26 27.93
CA THR A 462 -0.40 -22.62 27.41
C THR A 462 -0.43 -21.13 27.73
N ARG A 463 0.69 -20.61 28.22
CA ARG A 463 0.90 -19.18 28.46
C ARG A 463 1.79 -18.62 27.38
N LEU A 464 1.29 -17.64 26.64
CA LEU A 464 2.08 -16.88 25.67
C LEU A 464 2.61 -15.61 26.33
N ILE A 465 3.91 -15.33 26.18
CA ILE A 465 4.53 -14.11 26.70
C ILE A 465 4.76 -13.15 25.54
N ILE A 466 4.35 -11.90 25.70
CA ILE A 466 4.48 -10.83 24.70
C ILE A 466 5.24 -9.65 25.29
N LYS A 467 6.00 -8.94 24.44
CA LYS A 467 6.58 -7.64 24.80
C LYS A 467 5.50 -6.57 24.66
N LEU A 468 5.24 -5.83 25.74
CA LEU A 468 4.26 -4.75 25.75
C LEU A 468 4.80 -3.51 25.05
N GLN A 469 3.94 -2.79 24.33
CA GLN A 469 4.30 -1.53 23.69
C GLN A 469 4.53 -0.41 24.72
N LYS A 470 3.74 -0.40 25.80
CA LYS A 470 3.83 0.57 26.89
C LYS A 470 4.05 -0.18 28.18
N THR A 471 5.06 0.24 28.94
CA THR A 471 5.31 -0.30 30.28
C THR A 471 4.10 -0.03 31.18
N ILE A 472 3.59 -1.08 31.81
CA ILE A 472 2.52 -0.96 32.80
C ILE A 472 3.16 -0.77 34.17
N THR A 473 2.76 0.27 34.89
CA THR A 473 3.27 0.52 36.25
C THR A 473 3.01 -0.69 37.14
N PRO A 474 4.05 -1.29 37.73
CA PRO A 474 3.88 -2.44 38.64
C PRO A 474 3.05 -2.06 39.87
N GLY A 475 2.23 -3.00 40.36
CA GLY A 475 1.39 -2.79 41.53
C GLY A 475 0.18 -3.72 41.57
N ALA A 476 -0.66 -3.57 42.60
CA ALA A 476 -1.82 -4.44 42.83
C ALA A 476 -2.84 -4.45 41.66
N THR A 477 -2.89 -3.37 40.87
CA THR A 477 -3.81 -3.20 39.74
C THR A 477 -3.17 -3.45 38.37
N ALA A 478 -1.90 -3.85 38.30
CA ALA A 478 -1.18 -4.00 37.04
C ALA A 478 -1.83 -5.02 36.10
N ASN A 479 -2.21 -6.20 36.63
CA ASN A 479 -2.88 -7.25 35.84
C ASN A 479 -4.26 -6.79 35.33
N ALA A 480 -5.04 -6.13 36.18
CA ALA A 480 -6.35 -5.58 35.78
C ALA A 480 -6.20 -4.49 34.70
N THR A 481 -5.18 -3.65 34.82
CA THR A 481 -4.85 -2.60 33.84
C THR A 481 -4.47 -3.22 32.50
N TYR A 482 -3.63 -4.25 32.51
CA TYR A 482 -3.25 -5.01 31.32
C TYR A 482 -4.46 -5.61 30.61
N VAL A 483 -5.29 -6.37 31.33
CA VAL A 483 -6.49 -6.99 30.77
C VAL A 483 -7.43 -5.93 30.19
N SER A 484 -7.64 -4.82 30.90
CA SER A 484 -8.50 -3.73 30.45
C SER A 484 -7.97 -3.05 29.18
N GLN A 485 -6.67 -2.82 29.07
CA GLN A 485 -6.09 -2.05 27.96
C GLN A 485 -5.83 -2.89 26.71
N TYR A 486 -5.40 -4.15 26.88
CA TYR A 486 -4.94 -4.99 25.77
C TYR A 486 -5.97 -6.05 25.34
N LEU A 487 -6.77 -6.58 26.27
CA LEU A 487 -7.59 -7.78 26.02
C LEU A 487 -9.10 -7.52 26.01
N SER A 488 -9.55 -6.41 26.62
CA SER A 488 -10.97 -6.10 26.79
C SER A 488 -11.71 -5.94 25.45
N GLY A 489 -12.96 -6.42 25.40
CA GLY A 489 -13.82 -6.28 24.22
C GLY A 489 -13.50 -7.23 23.05
N ILE A 490 -12.40 -7.98 23.10
CA ILE A 490 -12.02 -8.93 22.06
C ILE A 490 -12.80 -10.25 22.26
N GLN A 491 -13.59 -10.64 21.26
CA GLN A 491 -14.31 -11.93 21.29
C GLN A 491 -13.46 -13.07 20.72
N ASN A 492 -12.67 -12.78 19.68
CA ASN A 492 -11.84 -13.75 18.96
C ASN A 492 -10.43 -13.15 18.80
N PHE A 493 -9.45 -13.74 19.49
CA PHE A 493 -8.05 -13.35 19.45
C PHE A 493 -7.40 -13.95 18.20
N TYR A 494 -7.05 -13.10 17.23
CA TYR A 494 -6.36 -13.54 16.02
C TYR A 494 -4.90 -13.83 16.31
N PHE A 495 -4.40 -14.95 15.83
CA PHE A 495 -2.98 -15.29 15.88
C PHE A 495 -2.46 -15.59 14.47
N ARG A 496 -1.16 -15.35 14.28
CA ARG A 496 -0.40 -15.80 13.11
C ARG A 496 0.98 -16.24 13.58
N PHE A 497 1.21 -17.54 13.58
CA PHE A 497 2.39 -18.18 14.18
C PHE A 497 3.19 -18.88 13.10
N LEU A 498 4.51 -18.72 13.13
CA LEU A 498 5.41 -19.54 12.31
C LEU A 498 5.59 -20.89 13.02
N MET A 499 4.93 -21.92 12.51
CA MET A 499 4.87 -23.25 13.10
C MET A 499 5.78 -24.21 12.33
N ASP A 500 6.56 -25.04 13.02
CA ASP A 500 7.18 -26.22 12.43
C ASP A 500 6.10 -27.29 12.27
N ILE A 501 5.65 -27.50 11.03
CA ILE A 501 4.62 -28.48 10.73
C ILE A 501 5.20 -29.88 10.92
N ARG A 502 6.36 -30.18 10.33
CA ARG A 502 7.11 -31.42 10.56
C ARG A 502 8.51 -31.31 9.94
N PHE A 503 9.49 -31.99 10.52
CA PHE A 503 10.85 -32.13 9.97
C PHE A 503 11.52 -30.79 9.60
N GLY A 504 11.22 -29.71 10.35
CA GLY A 504 11.79 -28.39 10.09
C GLY A 504 11.11 -27.62 8.95
N LYS A 505 10.04 -28.16 8.35
CA LYS A 505 9.20 -27.48 7.35
C LYS A 505 8.28 -26.52 8.09
N LYS A 506 8.58 -25.22 7.99
CA LYS A 506 7.92 -24.16 8.74
C LYS A 506 6.86 -23.47 7.91
N GLU A 507 5.71 -23.15 8.52
CA GLU A 507 4.64 -22.40 7.88
C GLU A 507 3.94 -21.41 8.79
N TYR A 508 3.47 -20.30 8.20
CA TYR A 508 2.64 -19.33 8.90
C TYR A 508 1.20 -19.85 9.03
N VAL A 509 0.86 -20.33 10.23
CA VAL A 509 -0.48 -20.77 10.59
C VAL A 509 -1.23 -19.61 11.23
N SER A 510 -2.36 -19.24 10.65
CA SER A 510 -3.24 -18.19 11.17
C SER A 510 -4.56 -18.77 11.65
N GLY A 511 -5.14 -18.18 12.70
CA GLY A 511 -6.40 -18.65 13.25
C GLY A 511 -6.90 -17.75 14.36
N TYR A 512 -7.91 -18.24 15.10
CA TYR A 512 -8.52 -17.51 16.21
C TYR A 512 -8.60 -18.38 17.46
N VAL A 513 -8.37 -17.76 18.61
CA VAL A 513 -8.70 -18.31 19.94
C VAL A 513 -9.90 -17.55 20.47
N THR A 514 -10.94 -18.25 20.91
CA THR A 514 -12.14 -17.61 21.45
C THR A 514 -11.86 -17.04 22.84
N LYS A 515 -12.61 -16.02 23.26
CA LYS A 515 -12.47 -15.46 24.62
C LYS A 515 -12.69 -16.52 25.71
N ASP A 516 -13.50 -17.55 25.45
CA ASP A 516 -13.86 -18.56 26.45
C ASP A 516 -12.69 -19.52 26.73
N ASP A 517 -11.78 -19.65 25.76
CA ASP A 517 -10.52 -20.37 25.86
C ASP A 517 -9.43 -19.53 26.56
N ILE A 518 -9.66 -18.24 26.80
CA ILE A 518 -8.73 -17.39 27.56
C ILE A 518 -9.05 -17.45 29.05
N ASP A 519 -8.04 -17.70 29.85
CA ASP A 519 -8.11 -17.61 31.31
C ASP A 519 -7.61 -16.23 31.78
N PHE A 520 -8.50 -15.24 31.71
CA PHE A 520 -8.20 -13.85 32.08
C PHE A 520 -7.66 -13.70 33.50
N SER A 521 -8.01 -14.61 34.43
CA SER A 521 -7.52 -14.58 35.81
C SER A 521 -6.02 -14.89 35.92
N ASN A 522 -5.48 -15.62 34.93
CA ASN A 522 -4.08 -15.99 34.84
C ASN A 522 -3.28 -15.13 33.83
N CYS A 523 -3.91 -14.14 33.21
CA CYS A 523 -3.23 -13.14 32.39
C CYS A 523 -2.52 -12.12 33.30
N THR A 524 -1.20 -12.19 33.34
CA THR A 524 -0.38 -11.37 34.25
C THR A 524 0.62 -10.50 33.51
N VAL A 525 1.09 -9.46 34.19
CA VAL A 525 2.23 -8.62 33.78
C VAL A 525 3.45 -9.01 34.63
N ASP A 526 4.64 -8.85 34.07
CA ASP A 526 5.88 -9.07 34.81
C ASP A 526 6.17 -7.96 35.83
N ALA A 527 7.15 -8.18 36.70
CA ALA A 527 7.52 -7.21 37.74
C ALA A 527 8.07 -5.89 37.18
N THR A 528 8.61 -5.88 35.96
CA THR A 528 9.11 -4.66 35.31
C THR A 528 8.05 -3.90 34.53
N GLY A 529 6.88 -4.52 34.28
CA GLY A 529 5.81 -3.91 33.49
C GLY A 529 6.00 -3.99 31.98
N ASN A 530 7.06 -4.64 31.49
CA ASN A 530 7.46 -4.66 30.08
C ASN A 530 6.91 -5.86 29.32
N TYR A 531 6.50 -6.92 30.02
CA TYR A 531 5.98 -8.14 29.44
C TYR A 531 4.60 -8.46 29.99
N GLY A 532 3.71 -8.89 29.09
CA GLY A 532 2.39 -9.39 29.42
C GLY A 532 2.30 -10.87 29.06
N SER A 533 1.38 -11.57 29.71
CA SER A 533 1.13 -12.97 29.42
C SER A 533 -0.34 -13.26 29.17
N ILE A 534 -0.60 -14.17 28.23
CA ILE A 534 -1.93 -14.59 27.83
C ILE A 534 -2.06 -16.08 28.12
N ALA A 535 -2.93 -16.39 29.06
CA ALA A 535 -3.22 -17.74 29.49
C ALA A 535 -4.31 -18.35 28.61
N ILE A 536 -3.95 -19.34 27.79
CA ILE A 536 -4.85 -20.07 26.89
C ILE A 536 -5.13 -21.44 27.51
N LYS A 537 -6.39 -21.85 27.57
CA LYS A 537 -6.81 -23.19 27.97
C LYS A 537 -6.57 -24.15 26.82
N ASN A 538 -6.05 -25.34 27.12
CA ASN A 538 -5.94 -26.37 26.11
C ASN A 538 -7.32 -26.92 25.75
N THR A 539 -7.47 -27.32 24.49
CA THR A 539 -8.67 -27.96 23.96
C THR A 539 -8.35 -29.41 23.59
N ARG A 540 -9.37 -30.26 23.52
CA ARG A 540 -9.15 -31.64 23.10
C ARG A 540 -8.76 -31.69 21.62
N SER A 541 -7.77 -32.52 21.30
CA SER A 541 -7.33 -32.80 19.93
C SER A 541 -8.45 -33.40 19.05
N ASN A 542 -9.32 -34.21 19.66
CA ASN A 542 -10.51 -34.82 19.07
C ASN A 542 -11.77 -34.49 19.87
N ASP A 543 -12.95 -34.65 19.26
CA ASP A 543 -14.22 -34.20 19.82
C ASP A 543 -14.59 -34.83 21.18
N ASN A 544 -14.23 -36.10 21.44
CA ASN A 544 -14.65 -36.79 22.69
C ASN A 544 -13.56 -37.55 23.47
N THR A 545 -12.39 -37.85 22.90
CA THR A 545 -11.40 -38.79 23.52
C THR A 545 -9.92 -38.41 23.36
N GLY A 546 -9.63 -37.16 22.99
CA GLY A 546 -8.26 -36.70 22.66
C GLY A 546 -7.47 -36.03 23.79
N THR A 547 -6.14 -35.98 23.64
CA THR A 547 -5.22 -35.24 24.50
C THR A 547 -5.53 -33.74 24.48
N TYR A 548 -5.38 -33.07 25.62
CA TYR A 548 -5.48 -31.62 25.70
C TYR A 548 -4.25 -30.95 25.08
N ILE A 549 -4.47 -30.21 24.01
CA ILE A 549 -3.44 -29.48 23.26
C ILE A 549 -3.80 -28.00 23.11
N CYS A 550 -2.80 -27.16 22.89
CA CYS A 550 -2.98 -25.75 22.62
C CYS A 550 -3.85 -25.56 21.35
N PRO A 551 -4.86 -24.67 21.36
CA PRO A 551 -5.68 -24.37 20.18
C PRO A 551 -4.85 -24.00 18.93
N ILE A 552 -3.71 -23.34 19.13
CA ILE A 552 -2.78 -22.97 18.03
C ILE A 552 -2.13 -24.22 17.42
N THR A 553 -1.72 -25.20 18.24
CA THR A 553 -1.24 -26.51 17.75
C THR A 553 -2.33 -27.26 17.01
N LYS A 554 -3.57 -27.22 17.51
CA LYS A 554 -4.71 -27.84 16.82
C LYS A 554 -4.92 -27.23 15.41
N ALA A 555 -4.85 -25.90 15.31
CA ALA A 555 -4.90 -25.20 14.03
C ALA A 555 -3.71 -25.57 13.11
N ALA A 556 -2.51 -25.75 13.66
CA ALA A 556 -1.34 -26.17 12.88
C ALA A 556 -1.48 -27.59 12.33
N ILE A 557 -2.02 -28.53 13.12
CA ILE A 557 -2.31 -29.90 12.65
C ILE A 557 -3.35 -29.87 11.53
N GLN A 558 -4.44 -29.11 11.70
CA GLN A 558 -5.46 -28.96 10.66
C GLN A 558 -4.88 -28.33 9.38
N PHE A 559 -4.08 -27.27 9.52
CA PHE A 559 -3.39 -26.62 8.40
C PHE A 559 -2.50 -27.62 7.65
N GLY A 560 -1.70 -28.40 8.37
CA GLY A 560 -0.85 -29.42 7.78
C GLY A 560 -1.66 -30.50 7.05
N ARG A 561 -2.78 -30.95 7.61
CA ARG A 561 -3.66 -31.95 6.97
C ARG A 561 -4.25 -31.47 5.64
N LEU A 562 -4.65 -30.20 5.59
CA LEU A 562 -5.35 -29.63 4.43
C LEU A 562 -4.38 -29.14 3.35
N ASN A 563 -3.29 -28.48 3.74
CA ASN A 563 -2.38 -27.82 2.81
C ASN A 563 -1.08 -28.60 2.57
N MET A 564 -0.67 -29.45 3.52
CA MET A 564 0.61 -30.17 3.45
C MET A 564 0.49 -31.69 3.71
N PRO A 565 -0.48 -32.40 3.11
CA PRO A 565 -0.68 -33.83 3.40
C PRO A 565 0.57 -34.67 3.09
N ARG A 566 1.37 -34.28 2.09
CA ARG A 566 2.63 -34.97 1.75
C ARG A 566 3.65 -34.93 2.89
N VAL A 567 3.73 -33.80 3.59
CA VAL A 567 4.67 -33.61 4.73
C VAL A 567 4.11 -34.23 6.00
N VAL A 568 2.79 -34.15 6.21
CA VAL A 568 2.14 -34.68 7.41
C VAL A 568 2.12 -36.21 7.42
N TYR A 569 1.88 -36.86 6.27
CA TYR A 569 1.75 -38.32 6.19
C TYR A 569 2.99 -39.06 5.69
N SER A 570 4.10 -38.36 5.38
CA SER A 570 5.36 -39.03 4.99
C SER A 570 5.98 -39.80 6.16
N SER A 571 6.64 -40.93 5.88
CA SER A 571 7.52 -41.59 6.84
C SER A 571 8.94 -41.03 6.70
N SER A 572 9.65 -40.93 7.82
CA SER A 572 11.05 -40.44 7.91
C SER A 572 12.04 -41.22 7.03
N ASP A 573 11.71 -42.44 6.61
CA ASP A 573 12.56 -43.27 5.75
C ASP A 573 12.54 -42.88 4.27
N VAL A 574 11.54 -42.12 3.81
CA VAL A 574 11.40 -41.75 2.39
C VAL A 574 12.35 -40.62 2.00
N ASP A 575 12.65 -39.69 2.91
CA ASP A 575 13.59 -38.59 2.64
C ASP A 575 15.05 -39.07 2.58
N ASN A 576 15.44 -40.08 3.37
CA ASN A 576 16.80 -40.63 3.34
C ASN A 576 17.10 -41.48 2.09
N THR A 577 16.08 -41.96 1.37
CA THR A 577 16.24 -42.66 0.10
C THR A 577 16.25 -41.74 -1.12
N MET A 578 16.01 -40.43 -0.95
CA MET A 578 16.01 -39.44 -2.04
C MET A 578 17.40 -38.91 -2.43
N SER A 579 18.49 -39.33 -1.77
CA SER A 579 19.82 -38.79 -2.10
C SER A 579 20.52 -39.46 -3.30
N ASN A 580 20.03 -40.61 -3.81
CA ASN A 580 20.77 -41.36 -4.85
C ASN A 580 19.89 -42.21 -5.80
N GLY A 581 18.91 -41.62 -6.51
CA GLY A 581 18.26 -42.36 -7.60
C GLY A 581 17.12 -41.64 -8.33
N SER A 582 17.09 -41.78 -9.66
CA SER A 582 16.06 -41.23 -10.55
C SER A 582 14.63 -41.60 -10.09
N PHE A 583 13.78 -40.58 -10.05
CA PHE A 583 12.37 -40.60 -9.67
C PHE A 583 11.54 -41.48 -10.64
N SER A 584 11.23 -42.73 -10.28
CA SER A 584 10.39 -43.62 -11.08
C SER A 584 8.94 -43.65 -10.55
N LYS A 585 7.98 -43.93 -11.46
CA LYS A 585 6.55 -44.15 -11.17
C LYS A 585 6.29 -45.15 -10.03
N ASP A 586 7.24 -46.03 -9.74
CA ASP A 586 7.17 -47.01 -8.66
C ASP A 586 7.28 -46.39 -7.27
N LEU A 587 7.82 -45.16 -7.13
CA LEU A 587 7.88 -44.41 -5.87
C LEU A 587 6.53 -43.80 -5.49
N VAL A 588 5.75 -43.34 -6.48
CA VAL A 588 4.35 -42.91 -6.26
C VAL A 588 3.50 -44.11 -5.87
N VAL A 589 3.73 -45.27 -6.49
CA VAL A 589 3.10 -46.54 -6.12
C VAL A 589 3.58 -47.01 -4.74
N ALA A 590 4.85 -46.82 -4.35
CA ALA A 590 5.35 -47.12 -3.01
C ALA A 590 4.82 -46.16 -1.94
N LEU A 591 4.63 -44.88 -2.23
CA LEU A 591 3.97 -43.91 -1.34
C LEU A 591 2.48 -44.23 -1.16
N ILE A 592 1.83 -44.75 -2.20
CA ILE A 592 0.44 -45.25 -2.13
C ILE A 592 0.39 -46.60 -1.38
N ASN A 593 1.41 -47.47 -1.54
CA ASN A 593 1.40 -48.83 -1.00
C ASN A 593 2.03 -48.99 0.40
N SER A 594 2.85 -48.07 0.89
CA SER A 594 3.67 -48.32 2.09
C SER A 594 3.15 -47.74 3.40
N ASN A 595 1.98 -47.08 3.47
CA ASN A 595 1.35 -46.75 4.76
C ASN A 595 -0.18 -46.56 4.76
N PHE A 596 -0.89 -46.91 3.69
CA PHE A 596 -2.37 -46.82 3.66
C PHE A 596 -3.06 -47.93 4.49
N TYR A 597 -2.34 -49.00 4.87
CA TYR A 597 -2.91 -50.12 5.62
C TYR A 597 -2.82 -50.00 7.16
N LYS A 598 -2.04 -49.05 7.70
CA LYS A 598 -2.11 -48.69 9.14
C LYS A 598 -3.24 -47.71 9.45
N THR A 599 -3.86 -47.14 8.42
CA THR A 599 -4.91 -46.12 8.53
C THR A 599 -6.23 -46.68 9.09
N ILE A 600 -6.43 -48.00 9.12
CA ILE A 600 -7.64 -48.62 9.69
C ILE A 600 -7.59 -48.67 11.23
N SER A 601 -6.42 -48.85 11.85
CA SER A 601 -6.30 -48.81 13.33
C SER A 601 -6.11 -47.38 13.87
N GLU A 602 -5.60 -46.45 13.05
CA GLU A 602 -5.48 -45.02 13.39
C GLU A 602 -6.79 -44.24 13.22
N ALA A 603 -7.72 -44.72 12.38
CA ALA A 603 -9.09 -44.20 12.30
C ALA A 603 -9.87 -44.36 13.62
N ILE A 604 -9.43 -45.26 14.52
CA ILE A 604 -10.10 -45.54 15.81
C ILE A 604 -9.63 -44.57 16.92
N LYS A 605 -8.44 -43.95 16.80
CA LYS A 605 -7.92 -42.99 17.81
C LYS A 605 -8.25 -41.53 17.50
N GLY A 606 -8.88 -41.26 16.36
CA GLY A 606 -9.18 -39.93 15.85
C GLY A 606 -7.94 -39.24 15.26
N PRO A 607 -8.03 -38.72 14.02
CA PRO A 607 -6.87 -38.43 13.17
C PRO A 607 -5.94 -37.33 13.69
N ASN A 608 -6.44 -36.37 14.47
CA ASN A 608 -5.59 -35.31 15.01
C ASN A 608 -4.68 -35.81 16.15
N GLU A 609 -5.14 -36.79 16.94
CA GLU A 609 -4.36 -37.37 18.03
C GLU A 609 -3.14 -38.13 17.49
N SER A 610 -3.31 -38.95 16.44
CA SER A 610 -2.20 -39.66 15.79
C SER A 610 -1.13 -38.69 15.32
N LEU A 611 -1.52 -37.63 14.60
CA LEU A 611 -0.59 -36.63 14.08
C LEU A 611 0.11 -35.83 15.18
N TYR A 612 -0.60 -35.50 16.26
CA TYR A 612 0.04 -34.89 17.43
C TYR A 612 1.08 -35.82 18.05
N THR A 613 0.80 -37.12 18.21
CA THR A 613 1.81 -38.07 18.75
C THR A 613 3.04 -38.20 17.85
N GLN A 614 2.86 -38.04 16.53
CA GLN A 614 3.95 -38.03 15.55
C GLN A 614 4.76 -36.72 15.49
N GLY A 615 4.43 -35.74 16.33
CA GLY A 615 5.19 -34.49 16.46
C GLY A 615 4.75 -33.37 15.51
N VAL A 616 3.61 -33.50 14.83
CA VAL A 616 3.14 -32.51 13.85
C VAL A 616 2.69 -31.22 14.54
N GLY A 617 3.18 -30.07 14.08
CA GLY A 617 2.67 -28.74 14.46
C GLY A 617 2.90 -28.34 15.92
N LYS A 618 3.86 -28.96 16.62
CA LYS A 618 4.10 -28.71 18.05
C LYS A 618 4.87 -27.42 18.31
N ASN A 619 5.87 -27.12 17.49
CA ASN A 619 6.84 -26.07 17.76
C ASN A 619 6.47 -24.76 17.04
N ALA A 620 6.48 -23.65 17.76
CA ALA A 620 6.39 -22.31 17.20
C ALA A 620 7.76 -21.61 17.24
N ILE A 621 8.03 -20.75 16.26
CA ILE A 621 9.26 -19.98 16.19
C ILE A 621 9.08 -18.63 16.89
N MET A 622 9.86 -18.39 17.95
CA MET A 622 9.76 -17.18 18.77
C MET A 622 10.34 -15.96 18.08
N GLY A 623 9.69 -14.81 18.27
CA GLY A 623 10.04 -13.56 17.56
C GLY A 623 9.52 -13.46 16.12
N GLN A 624 9.06 -14.58 15.54
CA GLN A 624 8.38 -14.69 14.24
C GLN A 624 6.92 -15.14 14.37
N SER A 625 6.37 -15.10 15.58
CA SER A 625 4.98 -15.45 15.86
C SER A 625 4.26 -14.27 16.53
N TRP A 626 3.00 -14.05 16.19
CA TRP A 626 2.28 -12.83 16.53
C TRP A 626 0.84 -13.08 16.99
N LEU A 627 0.35 -12.16 17.82
CA LEU A 627 -1.02 -12.13 18.30
C LEU A 627 -1.60 -10.72 18.16
N ARG A 628 -2.84 -10.62 17.66
CA ARG A 628 -3.56 -9.34 17.59
C ARG A 628 -4.23 -9.04 18.93
N LEU A 629 -3.87 -7.90 19.52
CA LEU A 629 -4.50 -7.34 20.73
C LEU A 629 -4.90 -5.89 20.49
N ASN A 630 -5.57 -5.26 21.43
CA ASN A 630 -5.88 -3.83 21.34
C ASN A 630 -4.61 -2.99 21.49
N ASN A 631 -4.53 -1.89 20.73
CA ASN A 631 -3.51 -0.88 20.96
C ASN A 631 -3.80 -0.16 22.28
N PRO A 632 -2.91 -0.24 23.29
CA PRO A 632 -3.17 0.21 24.66
C PRO A 632 -3.17 1.73 24.82
N ILE A 633 -2.46 2.43 23.94
CA ILE A 633 -2.27 3.88 23.99
C ILE A 633 -3.33 4.65 23.19
N LYS A 634 -4.18 3.95 22.42
CA LYS A 634 -5.15 4.55 21.49
C LYS A 634 -4.50 5.59 20.57
N LYS A 635 -3.27 5.28 20.16
CA LYS A 635 -2.41 6.07 19.28
C LYS A 635 -1.63 5.09 18.41
N LYS A 636 -2.36 4.23 17.72
CA LYS A 636 -1.76 3.27 16.80
C LYS A 636 -1.19 4.06 15.63
N LEU A 637 0.08 3.86 15.33
CA LEU A 637 0.76 4.50 14.21
C LEU A 637 0.37 3.82 12.90
N GLY A 638 0.11 4.64 11.88
CA GLY A 638 -0.29 4.21 10.54
C GLY A 638 -1.26 5.21 9.91
N GLY A 639 -1.40 5.14 8.58
CA GLY A 639 -2.28 6.06 7.84
C GLY A 639 -1.53 6.93 6.82
N GLY A 640 -0.24 7.19 7.05
CA GLY A 640 0.54 8.07 6.17
C GLY A 640 1.48 8.99 6.93
N CYS A 641 1.62 10.20 6.41
CA CYS A 641 2.33 11.33 6.99
C CYS A 641 1.40 12.55 7.06
N ARG A 642 1.55 13.36 8.11
CA ARG A 642 0.81 14.62 8.28
C ARG A 642 1.73 15.74 8.72
N VAL A 643 1.28 16.97 8.50
CA VAL A 643 2.02 18.17 8.88
C VAL A 643 1.86 18.39 10.39
N LYS A 644 2.98 18.42 11.10
CA LYS A 644 3.04 18.77 12.53
C LYS A 644 3.14 20.27 12.73
N LYS A 645 3.97 20.93 11.93
CA LYS A 645 4.25 22.35 12.09
C LYS A 645 4.56 23.00 10.76
N ILE A 646 4.02 24.21 10.56
CA ILE A 646 4.44 25.11 9.49
C ILE A 646 4.99 26.36 10.17
N ALA A 647 6.26 26.66 9.92
CA ALA A 647 6.91 27.87 10.41
C ALA A 647 7.31 28.74 9.22
N ILE A 648 7.05 30.04 9.32
CA ILE A 648 7.47 31.04 8.37
C ILE A 648 8.49 31.91 9.10
N SER A 649 9.70 32.03 8.57
CA SER A 649 10.72 32.95 9.07
C SER A 649 10.94 34.08 8.07
N ASP A 650 11.12 35.28 8.61
CA ASP A 650 11.82 36.34 7.88
C ASP A 650 13.34 36.16 8.10
N GLU A 651 14.13 36.27 7.05
CA GLU A 651 15.59 36.10 7.12
C GLU A 651 16.27 37.45 6.92
N TRP A 652 15.70 38.50 7.53
CA TRP A 652 16.21 39.88 7.44
C TRP A 652 17.33 40.18 8.45
N ASP A 653 17.73 39.16 9.20
CA ASP A 653 18.84 39.20 10.14
C ASP A 653 20.13 39.69 9.44
N GLY A 654 20.73 40.75 9.99
CA GLY A 654 22.02 41.30 9.52
C GLY A 654 21.99 42.31 8.35
N THR A 655 20.83 42.80 7.89
CA THR A 655 20.77 43.80 6.79
C THR A 655 20.66 45.27 7.24
N GLY A 656 20.68 45.53 8.55
CA GLY A 656 20.65 46.88 9.15
C GLY A 656 21.77 47.11 10.17
N ILE A 657 22.03 48.39 10.50
CA ILE A 657 23.08 48.85 11.44
C ILE A 657 22.86 48.37 12.90
N VAL A 658 21.75 47.67 13.18
CA VAL A 658 21.38 47.11 14.49
C VAL A 658 20.92 45.67 14.30
N GLU A 659 21.46 44.74 15.08
CA GLU A 659 21.03 43.33 15.14
C GLU A 659 19.53 43.25 15.46
N ASN A 660 18.71 42.98 14.44
CA ASN A 660 17.30 42.64 14.62
C ASN A 660 17.17 41.12 14.55
N THR A 661 16.76 40.49 15.65
CA THR A 661 16.47 39.04 15.70
C THR A 661 15.36 38.70 14.70
N GLY A 662 15.61 37.78 13.77
CA GLY A 662 14.58 37.29 12.84
C GLY A 662 13.35 36.76 13.56
N TYR A 663 12.16 37.09 13.06
CA TYR A 663 10.89 36.66 13.64
C TYR A 663 10.37 35.42 12.92
N SER A 664 10.00 34.40 13.69
CA SER A 664 9.30 33.23 13.18
C SER A 664 7.87 33.18 13.71
N TYR A 665 6.90 33.07 12.79
CA TYR A 665 5.51 32.85 13.10
C TYR A 665 5.02 31.61 12.36
N GLY A 666 3.99 30.94 12.87
CA GLY A 666 3.57 29.68 12.29
C GLY A 666 2.37 29.06 12.97
N GLN A 667 2.06 27.84 12.55
CA GLN A 667 0.99 27.03 13.10
C GLN A 667 1.56 25.67 13.49
N GLU A 668 1.26 25.24 14.71
CA GLU A 668 1.52 23.88 15.19
C GLU A 668 0.18 23.16 15.33
N TYR A 669 0.13 21.95 14.80
CA TYR A 669 -1.08 21.14 14.75
C TYR A 669 -0.98 20.04 15.80
N PHE A 670 -1.99 19.98 16.67
CA PHE A 670 -2.11 18.93 17.68
C PHE A 670 -3.23 17.98 17.30
N TYR A 671 -2.90 16.70 17.18
CA TYR A 671 -3.83 15.63 16.80
C TYR A 671 -4.23 14.74 17.98
N THR A 672 -3.96 15.21 19.19
CA THR A 672 -4.26 14.50 20.44
C THR A 672 -5.50 15.13 21.09
N MET A 673 -6.44 14.29 21.52
CA MET A 673 -7.59 14.73 22.30
C MET A 673 -7.17 15.14 23.73
N PRO A 674 -7.98 15.92 24.48
CA PRO A 674 -7.65 16.33 25.85
C PRO A 674 -7.34 15.19 26.82
N ASP A 675 -7.85 13.98 26.55
CA ASP A 675 -7.59 12.76 27.33
C ASP A 675 -6.25 12.07 26.99
N GLY A 676 -5.49 12.61 26.04
CA GLY A 676 -4.20 12.07 25.59
C GLY A 676 -4.29 11.04 24.46
N THR A 677 -5.48 10.68 23.99
CA THR A 677 -5.69 9.72 22.88
C THR A 677 -5.59 10.39 21.51
N SER A 678 -5.44 9.61 20.43
CA SER A 678 -5.46 10.17 19.08
C SER A 678 -6.85 10.65 18.69
N SER A 679 -6.91 11.79 17.99
CA SER A 679 -8.11 12.28 17.31
C SER A 679 -8.44 11.52 16.01
N GLY A 680 -7.51 10.70 15.53
CA GLY A 680 -7.64 9.94 14.29
C GLY A 680 -8.60 8.76 14.39
N VAL A 681 -9.40 8.60 13.34
CA VAL A 681 -10.27 7.42 13.13
C VAL A 681 -10.06 6.91 11.71
N ALA A 682 -9.57 5.68 11.59
CA ALA A 682 -9.42 5.02 10.31
C ALA A 682 -10.79 4.58 9.78
N SER A 683 -11.11 4.92 8.53
CA SER A 683 -12.34 4.44 7.87
C SER A 683 -12.29 2.93 7.64
N TYR A 684 -11.12 2.42 7.24
CA TYR A 684 -10.79 1.00 7.18
C TYR A 684 -9.26 0.87 7.15
N GLU A 685 -8.71 -0.21 7.70
CA GLU A 685 -7.28 -0.53 7.54
C GLU A 685 -7.03 -1.25 6.21
N PRO A 686 -5.81 -1.22 5.63
CA PRO A 686 -5.49 -1.85 4.35
C PRO A 686 -6.02 -3.29 4.24
N GLN A 687 -6.77 -3.59 3.18
CA GLN A 687 -7.37 -4.91 2.97
C GLN A 687 -6.32 -6.01 2.79
N LEU A 688 -5.27 -5.73 2.03
CA LEU A 688 -4.17 -6.68 1.82
C LEU A 688 -3.37 -6.82 3.12
N GLY A 689 -3.55 -7.93 3.82
CA GLY A 689 -2.94 -8.16 5.12
C GLY A 689 -3.57 -7.37 6.26
N GLY A 690 -4.88 -7.10 6.19
CA GLY A 690 -5.70 -6.48 7.26
C GLY A 690 -5.84 -7.34 8.53
N ASP A 691 -4.76 -8.02 8.91
CA ASP A 691 -4.65 -8.91 10.06
C ASP A 691 -4.87 -8.14 11.36
N GLU A 692 -4.39 -6.90 11.44
CA GLU A 692 -4.61 -5.98 12.58
C GLU A 692 -6.03 -5.43 12.67
N ASN A 693 -6.82 -5.54 11.60
CA ASN A 693 -8.11 -4.87 11.50
C ASN A 693 -9.15 -5.56 12.41
N PRO A 694 -9.74 -4.86 13.39
CA PRO A 694 -10.73 -5.43 14.31
C PRO A 694 -12.05 -5.84 13.62
N TRP A 695 -12.25 -5.46 12.35
CA TRP A 695 -13.35 -5.92 11.50
C TRP A 695 -13.07 -7.24 10.77
N LYS A 696 -11.81 -7.68 10.69
CA LYS A 696 -11.46 -9.03 10.25
C LYS A 696 -11.87 -10.01 11.36
N LYS A 697 -13.08 -10.57 11.19
CA LYS A 697 -13.68 -11.57 12.09
C LYS A 697 -13.78 -12.92 11.39
N PRO A 698 -13.63 -14.04 12.13
CA PRO A 698 -13.91 -15.35 11.58
C PRO A 698 -15.41 -15.51 11.31
N VAL A 699 -15.74 -16.29 10.28
CA VAL A 699 -17.04 -16.94 10.12
C VAL A 699 -16.77 -18.41 10.37
N PHE A 700 -17.22 -18.92 11.51
CA PHE A 700 -17.04 -20.33 11.85
C PHE A 700 -18.01 -21.18 11.04
N PHE A 701 -17.52 -22.27 10.45
CA PHE A 701 -18.36 -23.27 9.78
C PHE A 701 -17.86 -24.67 10.14
N SER A 702 -18.80 -25.58 10.37
CA SER A 702 -18.54 -27.02 10.52
C SER A 702 -19.03 -27.68 9.24
N THR A 703 -18.14 -28.42 8.58
CA THR A 703 -18.54 -29.24 7.42
C THR A 703 -18.44 -30.69 7.84
N ASP A 704 -19.59 -31.29 8.12
CA ASP A 704 -19.66 -32.70 8.46
C ASP A 704 -19.43 -33.50 7.18
N ARG A 705 -18.32 -34.25 7.12
CA ARG A 705 -17.99 -35.05 5.94
C ARG A 705 -18.32 -36.51 6.21
N LEU A 706 -19.21 -37.08 5.39
CA LEU A 706 -19.48 -38.51 5.45
C LEU A 706 -18.20 -39.29 5.11
N LEU A 707 -17.71 -40.13 6.04
CA LEU A 707 -16.51 -40.97 5.90
C LEU A 707 -15.16 -40.23 5.84
N ALA A 708 -15.10 -38.94 6.17
CA ALA A 708 -13.86 -38.20 6.36
C ALA A 708 -13.91 -37.39 7.67
N PRO A 709 -12.76 -37.01 8.25
CA PRO A 709 -12.78 -36.25 9.50
C PRO A 709 -13.31 -34.85 9.25
N ASP A 710 -14.17 -34.37 10.15
CA ASP A 710 -14.81 -33.05 10.03
C ASP A 710 -13.78 -31.92 10.02
N ASP A 711 -14.04 -30.92 9.17
CA ASP A 711 -13.29 -29.68 9.13
C ASP A 711 -14.05 -28.64 9.98
N LYS A 712 -13.51 -28.33 11.17
CA LYS A 712 -13.94 -27.20 12.01
C LYS A 712 -12.90 -26.08 11.87
N HIS A 713 -13.33 -24.95 11.32
CA HIS A 713 -12.52 -23.75 11.07
C HIS A 713 -12.99 -22.55 11.89
#